data_AF-O61207-F1
#
_entry.id   AF-O61207-F1
#
_cell.length_a   1.000
_cell.length_b   1.000
_cell.length_c   1.000
_cell.angle_alpha   90.00
_cell.angle_beta   90.00
_cell.angle_gamma   90.00
#
_symmetry.space_group_name_H-M   'P 1'
#
loop_
_entity.id
_entity.type
_entity.pdbx_description
1 polymer ?
#
loop_
_entity_poly.entity_id
_entity_poly.type
_entity_poly.pdbx_seq_one_letter_code
_entity_poly.pdbx_strand_id
1 'polypeptide(L)'
;MKILSILSLVSMIIYGYDVTAAILKPQESPKYSPDSSTSSSSHHFILRATIATIHSPQYSPDTSISSSSHPLNRRATIDELSKFVEQMHSISSLLTGISLERGLLSNSIPVDELISELLNFGNLTSAQVQGIDPAKLTGMVEKINALSKPILHDNLEAVEKHFFGLSSSAQKVKGFNGKLEIPANNPYLKLVEGFNKSYHELDFSLLTTSPNSFLTSIKNLNGAPETVLKLSSLHAIEDFIESFNTANYSTFDQFCGEDVLKIIDNPFPILVATYAAFMEYVNISQVSINDAAILAFATSVDTVGNASKELNEQAQSLLYVNKMLVDRHQVHGNSVFKHTKGYLIGLLDIIRISADIENKWANDAVDGQWNNIANALTILNDLDNALKAVDSFLGFRSDKASTEIVQFQSLSSKLGKLSATTSMLSEKVKDIKVDALPTGNDVNMVSFEKLMSDMDKLSLKLKALHKVSEKLKSLKLDKNKKHVDAVFEIVKDVNSTSANEKFAKFNSSKDVTFMNDIVLTAKDALDFLEDSSNPPVLKVIAESVISSLKNQSLITIVNGIFDKINALNTISEIQHVQPVINAIRFYREATKEQLSLDSVAKILPNVKKELTKFTKFVNEKKKRANVTDPDVLEELKTTVTQLSVLGPATRGIFNMNMALQMKVNVSTVKDLSGVVKDEMAKVKLDPEESESLDWIG
;
A
#
# COMPACT_ATOMS: atom_id res chain seq x y z
N MET A 1 14.82 62.02 2.02
CA MET A 1 13.75 61.87 3.05
C MET A 1 12.70 60.82 2.67
N LYS A 2 12.42 60.59 1.37
CA LYS A 2 11.34 59.71 0.87
C LYS A 2 11.63 58.18 0.92
N ILE A 3 12.90 57.75 0.79
CA ILE A 3 13.31 56.33 0.86
C ILE A 3 13.20 55.72 2.27
N LEU A 4 13.20 56.57 3.32
CA LEU A 4 13.10 56.13 4.71
C LEU A 4 11.71 55.58 5.06
N SER A 5 10.65 55.95 4.34
CA SER A 5 9.27 55.51 4.63
C SER A 5 9.08 54.01 4.38
N ILE A 6 9.42 53.52 3.18
CA ILE A 6 9.29 52.10 2.83
C ILE A 6 10.27 51.25 3.65
N LEU A 7 11.51 51.71 3.85
CA LEU A 7 12.48 51.03 4.72
C LEU A 7 12.06 51.06 6.21
N SER A 8 11.39 52.12 6.67
CA SER A 8 10.84 52.20 8.03
C SER A 8 9.66 51.27 8.19
N LEU A 9 8.81 51.11 7.17
CA LEU A 9 7.69 50.17 7.19
C LEU A 9 8.21 48.72 7.24
N VAL A 10 9.22 48.41 6.42
CA VAL A 10 9.89 47.10 6.40
C VAL A 10 10.64 46.86 7.71
N SER A 11 11.31 47.86 8.29
CA SER A 11 11.91 47.75 9.62
C SER A 11 10.86 47.59 10.73
N MET A 12 9.72 48.29 10.67
CA MET A 12 8.63 48.10 11.64
C MET A 12 8.03 46.69 11.55
N ILE A 13 7.90 46.15 10.34
CA ILE A 13 7.38 44.81 10.07
C ILE A 13 8.38 43.71 10.48
N ILE A 14 9.67 43.90 10.19
CA ILE A 14 10.73 42.92 10.49
C ILE A 14 11.14 42.96 11.98
N TYR A 15 11.20 44.15 12.59
CA TYR A 15 11.73 44.32 13.95
C TYR A 15 10.67 44.46 15.05
N GLY A 16 9.38 44.29 14.73
CA GLY A 16 8.33 44.13 15.74
C GLY A 16 8.30 45.24 16.80
N TYR A 17 8.50 46.49 16.40
CA TYR A 17 8.48 47.61 17.34
C TYR A 17 7.10 47.75 17.98
N ASP A 18 7.12 47.70 19.31
CA ASP A 18 6.01 47.68 20.24
C ASP A 18 4.95 48.75 19.92
N VAL A 19 3.82 48.32 19.34
CA VAL A 19 2.70 49.18 18.94
C VAL A 19 2.01 49.85 20.15
N THR A 20 2.44 49.57 21.38
CA THR A 20 1.91 50.24 22.57
C THR A 20 2.47 51.66 22.80
N ALA A 21 3.63 52.03 22.24
CA ALA A 21 4.20 53.37 22.48
C ALA A 21 3.49 54.51 21.72
N ALA A 22 2.63 54.22 20.73
CA ALA A 22 1.92 55.25 19.98
C ALA A 22 0.61 55.74 20.64
N ILE A 23 0.17 55.14 21.75
CA ILE A 23 -1.11 55.50 22.39
C ILE A 23 -0.94 56.25 23.73
N LEU A 24 0.26 56.33 24.31
CA LEU A 24 0.47 57.06 25.56
C LEU A 24 0.96 58.49 25.29
N LYS A 25 0.07 59.45 25.59
CA LYS A 25 0.30 60.90 25.52
C LYS A 25 1.64 61.31 26.17
N PRO A 26 2.34 62.31 25.61
CA PRO A 26 3.65 62.73 26.10
C PRO A 26 3.49 63.44 27.46
N GLN A 27 4.04 62.83 28.50
CA GLN A 27 4.48 63.56 29.69
C GLN A 27 5.93 63.99 29.46
N GLU A 28 6.17 65.27 29.68
CA GLU A 28 7.40 65.96 29.34
C GLU A 28 8.59 65.56 30.22
N SER A 29 9.75 65.49 29.54
CA SER A 29 11.09 65.87 30.00
C SER A 29 11.90 64.85 30.83
N PRO A 30 13.26 64.96 30.88
CA PRO A 30 14.14 65.90 30.18
C PRO A 30 15.32 65.28 29.41
N LYS A 31 15.75 66.08 28.42
CA LYS A 31 17.09 66.21 27.82
C LYS A 31 18.23 65.42 28.50
N TYR A 32 18.82 64.50 27.75
CA TYR A 32 20.26 64.25 27.82
C TYR A 32 20.86 64.32 26.41
N SER A 33 21.91 65.13 26.31
CA SER A 33 22.72 65.43 25.11
C SER A 33 23.80 64.35 24.89
N PRO A 34 24.44 64.33 23.71
CA PRO A 34 25.05 63.14 23.15
C PRO A 34 26.52 63.01 23.55
N ASP A 35 26.95 61.78 23.81
CA ASP A 35 28.37 61.44 23.83
C ASP A 35 28.70 60.33 22.84
N SER A 36 29.47 60.76 21.86
CA SER A 36 30.60 60.10 21.22
C SER A 36 30.89 58.61 21.51
N SER A 37 31.08 57.90 20.39
CA SER A 37 32.19 56.97 20.11
C SER A 37 31.89 55.45 20.06
N THR A 38 32.25 54.91 18.89
CA THR A 38 32.76 53.55 18.59
C THR A 38 31.81 52.37 18.36
N SER A 39 32.28 51.51 17.44
CA SER A 39 31.88 50.12 17.18
C SER A 39 30.80 49.86 16.12
N SER A 40 31.18 50.17 14.88
CA SER A 40 30.69 49.52 13.65
C SER A 40 30.99 48.01 13.68
N SER A 41 30.03 47.18 14.13
CA SER A 41 29.92 45.77 13.71
C SER A 41 28.65 45.12 14.26
N SER A 42 27.45 45.50 13.79
CA SER A 42 26.20 44.80 14.16
C SER A 42 25.07 45.06 13.17
N HIS A 43 25.13 44.47 11.97
CA HIS A 43 23.91 44.25 11.17
C HIS A 43 23.80 42.85 10.55
N HIS A 44 24.78 41.96 10.74
CA HIS A 44 24.71 40.59 10.21
C HIS A 44 24.29 39.51 11.21
N PHE A 45 24.01 39.84 12.48
CA PHE A 45 23.86 38.82 13.53
C PHE A 45 22.42 38.46 13.94
N ILE A 46 21.38 39.22 13.60
CA ILE A 46 20.02 38.93 14.15
C ILE A 46 19.16 37.99 13.29
N LEU A 47 19.43 37.81 11.99
CA LEU A 47 18.62 36.90 11.15
C LEU A 47 18.87 35.40 11.38
N ARG A 48 19.95 35.01 12.07
CA ARG A 48 20.14 33.60 12.48
C ARG A 48 19.37 33.22 13.75
N ALA A 49 18.94 34.18 14.57
CA ALA A 49 18.26 33.87 15.83
C ALA A 49 16.77 33.54 15.65
N THR A 50 16.09 34.11 14.65
CA THR A 50 14.64 33.87 14.49
C THR A 50 14.31 32.50 13.88
N ILE A 51 15.21 31.87 13.12
CA ILE A 51 15.03 30.51 12.60
C ILE A 51 15.44 29.44 13.63
N ALA A 52 16.25 29.80 14.64
CA ALA A 52 16.69 28.85 15.66
C ALA A 52 15.67 28.61 16.80
N THR A 53 14.60 29.41 16.93
CA THR A 53 13.64 29.31 18.04
C THR A 53 12.30 28.65 17.66
N ILE A 54 12.29 27.82 16.61
CA ILE A 54 11.24 26.78 16.43
C ILE A 54 11.84 25.39 16.74
N HIS A 55 12.86 25.34 17.60
CA HIS A 55 13.14 24.11 18.32
C HIS A 55 11.98 23.86 19.28
N SER A 56 11.19 22.85 18.96
CA SER A 56 10.24 22.18 19.85
C SER A 56 10.78 22.18 21.28
N PRO A 57 10.01 22.64 22.29
CA PRO A 57 10.51 22.72 23.64
C PRO A 57 10.88 21.32 24.11
N GLN A 58 12.18 21.06 24.19
CA GLN A 58 12.75 19.95 24.95
C GLN A 58 12.31 20.16 26.39
N TYR A 59 11.28 19.43 26.76
CA TYR A 59 10.67 19.38 28.07
C TYR A 59 11.72 18.80 29.04
N SER A 60 12.50 19.66 29.68
CA SER A 60 13.25 19.27 30.88
C SER A 60 12.55 19.92 32.08
N PRO A 61 11.86 19.13 32.92
CA PRO A 61 11.16 19.65 34.06
C PRO A 61 12.18 19.84 35.18
N ASP A 62 12.66 21.07 35.38
CA ASP A 62 13.32 21.40 36.63
C ASP A 62 12.88 22.76 37.18
N THR A 63 12.09 22.63 38.25
CA THR A 63 12.08 23.41 39.48
C THR A 63 12.47 24.90 39.45
N SER A 64 11.42 25.72 39.69
CA SER A 64 11.42 26.95 40.50
C SER A 64 12.53 27.99 40.26
N ILE A 65 12.17 29.16 39.74
CA ILE A 65 12.55 30.50 40.26
C ILE A 65 11.74 31.59 39.54
N SER A 66 10.86 32.24 40.33
CA SER A 66 10.58 33.68 40.37
C SER A 66 10.49 34.49 39.07
N SER A 67 9.24 34.82 38.71
CA SER A 67 8.75 36.15 38.29
C SER A 67 9.79 37.19 37.84
N SER A 68 10.31 37.03 36.63
CA SER A 68 10.51 38.18 35.73
C SER A 68 9.39 38.13 34.71
N SER A 69 8.29 38.82 35.02
CA SER A 69 7.18 39.07 34.11
C SER A 69 7.68 39.91 32.93
N HIS A 70 8.38 39.27 32.00
CA HIS A 70 8.37 39.74 30.62
C HIS A 70 6.90 39.63 30.18
N PRO A 71 6.27 40.73 29.74
CA PRO A 71 4.95 40.64 29.15
C PRO A 71 5.04 39.58 28.05
N LEU A 72 4.39 38.44 28.25
CA LEU A 72 4.20 37.47 27.20
C LEU A 72 3.51 38.25 26.09
N ASN A 73 4.25 38.54 25.01
CA ASN A 73 3.76 39.27 23.86
C ASN A 73 2.35 38.77 23.56
N ARG A 74 1.37 39.69 23.62
CA ARG A 74 -0.03 39.38 23.32
C ARG A 74 -0.05 38.57 22.04
N ARG A 75 -0.52 37.31 22.10
CA ARG A 75 -0.71 36.50 20.90
C ARG A 75 -1.63 37.31 19.99
N ALA A 76 -1.19 37.57 18.76
CA ALA A 76 -2.03 38.21 17.77
C ALA A 76 -3.35 37.43 17.68
N THR A 77 -4.47 38.13 17.61
CA THR A 77 -5.75 37.47 17.30
C THR A 77 -5.65 36.83 15.91
N ILE A 78 -6.50 35.83 15.61
CA ILE A 78 -6.57 35.24 14.26
C ILE A 78 -6.84 36.34 13.22
N ASP A 79 -7.61 37.36 13.58
CA ASP A 79 -7.88 38.52 12.73
C ASP A 79 -6.65 39.40 12.53
N GLU A 80 -5.85 39.65 13.58
CA GLU A 80 -4.60 40.40 13.48
C GLU A 80 -3.57 39.65 12.62
N LEU A 81 -3.45 38.32 12.77
CA LEU A 81 -2.60 37.49 11.92
C LEU A 81 -3.09 37.50 10.47
N SER A 82 -4.40 37.34 10.24
CA SER A 82 -4.96 37.33 8.89
C SER A 82 -4.72 38.66 8.19
N LYS A 83 -4.96 39.79 8.87
CA LYS A 83 -4.68 41.12 8.36
C LYS A 83 -3.19 41.35 8.07
N PHE A 84 -2.31 40.85 8.93
CA PHE A 84 -0.86 40.91 8.71
C PHE A 84 -0.43 40.09 7.49
N VAL A 85 -0.94 38.86 7.35
CA VAL A 85 -0.69 38.00 6.18
C VAL A 85 -1.21 38.66 4.91
N GLU A 86 -2.39 39.28 4.94
CA GLU A 86 -2.93 40.04 3.80
C GLU A 86 -2.03 41.22 3.39
N GLN A 87 -1.53 41.99 4.36
CA GLN A 87 -0.62 43.11 4.08
C GLN A 87 0.71 42.64 3.49
N MET A 88 1.30 41.58 4.05
CA MET A 88 2.52 40.98 3.49
C MET A 88 2.29 40.41 2.10
N HIS A 89 1.11 39.82 1.85
CA HIS A 89 0.71 39.31 0.55
C HIS A 89 0.61 40.45 -0.47
N SER A 90 -0.09 41.54 -0.15
CA SER A 90 -0.19 42.72 -1.03
C SER A 90 1.19 43.31 -1.39
N ILE A 91 2.08 43.50 -0.40
CA ILE A 91 3.46 43.98 -0.65
C ILE A 91 4.22 43.00 -1.54
N SER A 92 4.13 41.71 -1.24
CA SER A 92 4.80 40.64 -1.98
C SER A 92 4.33 40.56 -3.44
N SER A 93 3.02 40.69 -3.69
CA SER A 93 2.42 40.76 -5.02
C SER A 93 2.89 42.00 -5.78
N LEU A 94 2.89 43.18 -5.14
CA LEU A 94 3.36 44.42 -5.77
C LEU A 94 4.83 44.33 -6.21
N LEU A 95 5.71 43.87 -5.31
CA LEU A 95 7.14 43.74 -5.60
C LEU A 95 7.42 42.71 -6.69
N THR A 96 6.64 41.63 -6.71
CA THR A 96 6.69 40.65 -7.79
C THR A 96 6.26 41.28 -9.11
N GLY A 97 5.20 42.09 -9.12
CA GLY A 97 4.76 42.85 -10.29
C GLY A 97 5.85 43.78 -10.84
N ILE A 98 6.49 44.57 -9.96
CA ILE A 98 7.62 45.45 -10.31
C ILE A 98 8.79 44.64 -10.87
N SER A 99 9.11 43.50 -10.24
CA SER A 99 10.17 42.61 -10.71
C SER A 99 9.86 42.02 -12.10
N LEU A 100 8.62 41.64 -12.35
CA LEU A 100 8.18 41.11 -13.64
C LEU A 100 8.23 42.18 -14.73
N GLU A 101 7.72 43.39 -14.47
CA GLU A 101 7.77 44.49 -15.44
C GLU A 101 9.22 44.79 -15.84
N ARG A 102 10.11 44.94 -14.86
CA ARG A 102 11.54 45.17 -15.11
C ARG A 102 12.21 44.02 -15.84
N GLY A 103 11.92 42.78 -15.43
CA GLY A 103 12.52 41.60 -16.03
C GLY A 103 12.07 41.37 -17.47
N LEU A 104 10.82 41.73 -17.79
CA LEU A 104 10.29 41.74 -19.15
C LEU A 104 10.95 42.84 -20.01
N LEU A 105 11.08 44.05 -19.47
CA LEU A 105 11.70 45.19 -20.18
C LEU A 105 13.20 45.01 -20.43
N SER A 106 13.93 44.49 -19.43
CA SER A 106 15.37 44.24 -19.53
C SER A 106 15.72 42.91 -20.21
N ASN A 107 14.71 42.11 -20.58
CA ASN A 107 14.88 40.76 -21.13
C ASN A 107 15.71 39.83 -20.22
N SER A 108 15.68 40.06 -18.90
CA SER A 108 16.40 39.24 -17.92
C SER A 108 15.63 37.97 -17.51
N ILE A 109 14.34 37.88 -17.83
CA ILE A 109 13.49 36.72 -17.54
C ILE A 109 13.33 35.87 -18.82
N PRO A 110 13.66 34.58 -18.81
CA PRO A 110 13.36 33.67 -19.91
C PRO A 110 11.84 33.54 -20.11
N VAL A 111 11.38 33.67 -21.35
CA VAL A 111 9.94 33.70 -21.67
C VAL A 111 9.27 32.38 -21.38
N ASP A 112 9.90 31.27 -21.75
CA ASP A 112 9.32 29.95 -21.49
C ASP A 112 9.19 29.70 -19.98
N GLU A 113 10.19 30.07 -19.17
CA GLU A 113 10.09 29.95 -17.70
C GLU A 113 8.94 30.80 -17.15
N LEU A 114 8.80 32.04 -17.61
CA LEU A 114 7.74 32.93 -17.17
C LEU A 114 6.34 32.40 -17.54
N ILE A 115 6.17 31.95 -18.79
CA ILE A 115 4.90 31.40 -19.27
C ILE A 115 4.52 30.15 -18.46
N SER A 116 5.47 29.24 -18.24
CA SER A 116 5.25 28.02 -17.47
C SER A 116 4.91 28.32 -16.01
N GLU A 117 5.56 29.29 -15.37
CA GLU A 117 5.23 29.71 -14.01
C GLU A 117 3.85 30.36 -13.92
N LEU A 118 3.51 31.26 -14.86
CA LEU A 118 2.21 31.95 -14.87
C LEU A 118 1.03 31.00 -15.11
N LEU A 119 1.21 29.99 -15.96
CA LEU A 119 0.17 28.97 -16.23
C LEU A 119 0.19 27.80 -15.24
N ASN A 120 1.14 27.80 -14.31
CA ASN A 120 1.46 26.71 -13.38
C ASN A 120 1.69 25.36 -14.07
N PHE A 121 2.42 25.36 -15.18
CA PHE A 121 2.79 24.17 -15.95
C PHE A 121 4.07 23.47 -15.41
N GLY A 122 4.69 24.03 -14.37
CA GLY A 122 5.98 23.56 -13.88
C GLY A 122 7.10 23.79 -14.89
N ASN A 123 7.72 22.73 -15.38
CA ASN A 123 8.79 22.80 -16.39
C ASN A 123 8.30 22.61 -17.85
N LEU A 124 6.99 22.49 -18.07
CA LEU A 124 6.42 22.28 -19.40
C LEU A 124 6.39 23.59 -20.19
N THR A 125 7.10 23.61 -21.32
CA THR A 125 7.26 24.77 -22.20
C THR A 125 6.17 24.87 -23.27
N SER A 126 6.01 26.06 -23.84
CA SER A 126 5.08 26.30 -24.95
C SER A 126 5.36 25.37 -26.14
N ALA A 127 6.63 25.19 -26.51
CA ALA A 127 7.04 24.30 -27.61
C ALA A 127 6.62 22.84 -27.39
N GLN A 128 6.75 22.33 -26.16
CA GLN A 128 6.31 20.97 -25.81
C GLN A 128 4.79 20.82 -25.94
N VAL A 129 4.01 21.81 -25.52
CA VAL A 129 2.56 21.82 -25.71
C VAL A 129 2.20 21.83 -27.20
N GLN A 130 2.92 22.62 -28.01
CA GLN A 130 2.70 22.63 -29.47
C GLN A 130 2.99 21.27 -30.13
N GLY A 131 3.91 20.48 -29.58
CA GLY A 131 4.28 19.16 -30.10
C GLY A 131 3.26 18.05 -29.85
N ILE A 132 2.29 18.24 -28.95
CA ILE A 132 1.30 17.20 -28.61
C ILE A 132 0.33 16.98 -29.77
N ASP A 133 0.30 15.79 -30.37
CA ASP A 133 -0.62 15.49 -31.48
C ASP A 133 -1.95 14.90 -30.95
N PRO A 134 -3.08 15.63 -31.02
CA PRO A 134 -4.36 15.11 -30.52
C PRO A 134 -4.83 13.88 -31.29
N ALA A 135 -4.52 13.77 -32.59
CA ALA A 135 -4.94 12.62 -33.39
C ALA A 135 -4.22 11.33 -32.95
N LYS A 136 -2.94 11.43 -32.57
CA LYS A 136 -2.19 10.30 -32.01
C LYS A 136 -2.72 9.87 -30.65
N LEU A 137 -3.11 10.82 -29.80
CA LEU A 137 -3.73 10.50 -28.51
C LEU A 137 -5.06 9.76 -28.69
N THR A 138 -5.94 10.24 -29.57
CA THR A 138 -7.21 9.56 -29.88
C THR A 138 -6.97 8.18 -30.51
N GLY A 139 -6.06 8.07 -31.50
CA GLY A 139 -5.73 6.79 -32.13
C GLY A 139 -5.15 5.75 -31.15
N MET A 140 -4.36 6.19 -30.17
CA MET A 140 -3.89 5.33 -29.08
C MET A 140 -5.07 4.82 -28.21
N VAL A 141 -6.00 5.70 -27.84
CA VAL A 141 -7.20 5.31 -27.06
C VAL A 141 -8.05 4.31 -27.83
N GLU A 142 -8.24 4.50 -29.14
CA GLU A 142 -8.97 3.56 -29.99
C GLU A 142 -8.34 2.15 -29.99
N LYS A 143 -7.01 2.06 -30.05
CA LYS A 143 -6.29 0.77 -29.96
C LYS A 143 -6.46 0.11 -28.59
N ILE A 144 -6.46 0.89 -27.51
CA ILE A 144 -6.68 0.37 -26.16
C ILE A 144 -8.14 -0.08 -25.98
N ASN A 145 -9.11 0.68 -26.46
CA ASN A 145 -10.52 0.27 -26.46
C ASN A 145 -10.79 -0.96 -27.33
N ALA A 146 -9.98 -1.21 -28.36
CA ALA A 146 -10.07 -2.44 -29.14
C ALA A 146 -9.70 -3.69 -28.32
N LEU A 147 -9.12 -3.56 -27.12
CA LEU A 147 -8.81 -4.68 -26.23
C LEU A 147 -10.05 -5.28 -25.55
N SER A 148 -11.13 -4.52 -25.36
CA SER A 148 -12.42 -5.08 -24.90
C SER A 148 -13.19 -5.77 -26.00
N LYS A 149 -12.89 -5.45 -27.27
CA LYS A 149 -13.55 -6.12 -28.38
C LYS A 149 -13.28 -7.61 -28.25
N PRO A 150 -14.31 -8.43 -28.50
CA PRO A 150 -14.12 -9.83 -28.73
C PRO A 150 -13.01 -10.13 -29.73
N ILE A 151 -11.80 -10.41 -29.24
CA ILE A 151 -11.04 -11.52 -29.80
C ILE A 151 -11.66 -12.81 -29.21
N LEU A 152 -13.00 -12.89 -29.12
CA LEU A 152 -13.72 -14.06 -28.65
C LEU A 152 -13.66 -15.06 -29.79
N HIS A 153 -12.63 -15.87 -29.81
CA HIS A 153 -12.90 -17.26 -30.11
C HIS A 153 -13.73 -17.82 -28.95
N ASP A 154 -14.74 -18.63 -29.25
CA ASP A 154 -15.58 -19.30 -28.24
C ASP A 154 -14.77 -20.07 -27.18
N ASN A 155 -13.48 -20.34 -27.47
CA ASN A 155 -12.57 -21.08 -26.62
C ASN A 155 -11.44 -20.23 -26.00
N LEU A 156 -11.41 -18.90 -26.13
CA LEU A 156 -10.27 -18.11 -25.62
C LEU A 156 -10.06 -18.29 -24.12
N GLU A 157 -11.13 -18.33 -23.33
CA GLU A 157 -11.02 -18.56 -21.88
C GLU A 157 -10.43 -19.94 -21.55
N ALA A 158 -10.79 -20.97 -22.32
CA ALA A 158 -10.22 -22.30 -22.19
C ALA A 158 -8.72 -22.31 -22.52
N VAL A 159 -8.30 -21.59 -23.57
CA VAL A 159 -6.89 -21.43 -23.95
C VAL A 159 -6.11 -20.67 -22.86
N GLU A 160 -6.66 -19.58 -22.34
CA GLU A 160 -6.07 -18.85 -21.23
C GLU A 160 -5.92 -19.74 -19.99
N LYS A 161 -6.97 -20.49 -19.62
CA LYS A 161 -6.92 -21.43 -18.49
C LYS A 161 -5.85 -22.51 -18.71
N HIS A 162 -5.71 -23.01 -19.94
CA HIS A 162 -4.70 -23.98 -20.32
C HIS A 162 -3.28 -23.42 -20.11
N PHE A 163 -2.92 -22.30 -20.74
CA PHE A 163 -1.57 -21.72 -20.58
C PHE A 163 -1.30 -21.25 -19.15
N PHE A 164 -2.29 -20.67 -18.47
CA PHE A 164 -2.15 -20.27 -17.07
C PHE A 164 -1.84 -21.48 -16.18
N GLY A 165 -2.55 -22.60 -16.37
CA GLY A 165 -2.30 -23.84 -15.64
C GLY A 165 -0.97 -24.49 -15.98
N LEU A 166 -0.49 -24.43 -17.23
CA LEU A 166 0.86 -24.87 -17.59
C LEU A 166 1.93 -24.07 -16.83
N SER A 167 1.81 -22.74 -16.83
CA SER A 167 2.74 -21.86 -16.10
C SER A 167 2.70 -22.11 -14.59
N SER A 168 1.50 -22.28 -14.02
CA SER A 168 1.29 -22.60 -12.60
C SER A 168 1.84 -23.99 -12.22
N SER A 169 1.69 -24.99 -13.09
CA SER A 169 2.26 -26.34 -12.91
C SER A 169 3.78 -26.29 -12.92
N ALA A 170 4.38 -25.55 -13.86
CA ALA A 170 5.82 -25.33 -13.94
C ALA A 170 6.36 -24.63 -12.67
N GLN A 171 5.65 -23.61 -12.18
CA GLN A 171 6.03 -22.90 -10.95
C GLN A 171 6.03 -23.80 -9.71
N LYS A 172 5.08 -24.74 -9.59
CA LYS A 172 5.02 -25.67 -8.45
C LYS A 172 6.25 -26.55 -8.31
N VAL A 173 6.85 -26.96 -9.44
CA VAL A 173 8.07 -27.78 -9.46
C VAL A 173 9.35 -26.95 -9.60
N LYS A 174 9.23 -25.64 -9.73
CA LYS A 174 10.38 -24.75 -9.90
C LYS A 174 11.23 -24.69 -8.64
N GLY A 175 12.55 -24.78 -8.82
CA GLY A 175 13.52 -24.70 -7.73
C GLY A 175 13.90 -26.04 -7.11
N PHE A 176 13.21 -27.13 -7.46
CA PHE A 176 13.68 -28.47 -7.15
C PHE A 176 14.79 -28.87 -8.12
N ASN A 177 15.98 -29.09 -7.59
CA ASN A 177 17.12 -29.59 -8.33
C ASN A 177 17.25 -31.09 -8.06
N GLY A 178 17.09 -31.92 -9.09
CA GLY A 178 17.26 -33.36 -9.00
C GLY A 178 15.95 -34.15 -8.93
N LYS A 179 16.12 -35.47 -8.81
CA LYS A 179 15.03 -36.45 -8.81
C LYS A 179 14.58 -36.75 -7.39
N LEU A 180 13.33 -37.15 -7.23
CA LEU A 180 12.83 -37.75 -6.01
C LEU A 180 13.64 -39.01 -5.73
N GLU A 181 14.34 -38.98 -4.60
CA GLU A 181 14.99 -40.13 -3.98
C GLU A 181 14.37 -40.36 -2.60
N ILE A 182 14.16 -41.62 -2.25
CA ILE A 182 13.66 -42.02 -0.93
C ILE A 182 14.82 -42.66 -0.16
N PRO A 183 15.68 -41.88 0.51
CA PRO A 183 16.79 -42.45 1.22
C PRO A 183 16.30 -43.19 2.47
N ALA A 184 16.93 -44.31 2.81
CA ALA A 184 16.56 -45.14 3.96
C ALA A 184 16.64 -44.39 5.30
N ASN A 185 17.39 -43.28 5.36
CA ASN A 185 17.48 -42.43 6.54
C ASN A 185 16.49 -41.26 6.57
N ASN A 186 15.58 -41.15 5.60
CA ASN A 186 14.58 -40.08 5.57
C ASN A 186 13.76 -40.06 6.89
N PRO A 187 13.61 -38.89 7.55
CA PRO A 187 12.92 -38.80 8.84
C PRO A 187 11.47 -39.27 8.79
N TYR A 188 10.73 -38.96 7.73
CA TYR A 188 9.34 -39.39 7.58
C TYR A 188 9.24 -40.89 7.35
N LEU A 189 10.05 -41.46 6.45
CA LEU A 189 10.04 -42.91 6.24
C LEU A 189 10.39 -43.67 7.54
N LYS A 190 11.42 -43.23 8.26
CA LYS A 190 11.79 -43.81 9.57
C LYS A 190 10.67 -43.71 10.59
N LEU A 191 9.99 -42.57 10.64
CA LEU A 191 8.85 -42.35 11.53
C LEU A 191 7.73 -43.34 11.23
N VAL A 192 7.32 -43.47 9.96
CA VAL A 192 6.21 -44.36 9.56
C VAL A 192 6.60 -45.83 9.73
N GLU A 193 7.85 -46.22 9.44
CA GLU A 193 8.36 -47.57 9.69
C GLU A 193 8.41 -47.90 11.18
N GLY A 194 8.89 -46.97 12.00
CA GLY A 194 8.91 -47.10 13.45
C GLY A 194 7.51 -47.24 14.03
N PHE A 195 6.59 -46.39 13.57
CA PHE A 195 5.18 -46.44 13.94
C PHE A 195 4.56 -47.79 13.58
N ASN A 196 4.76 -48.27 12.35
CA ASN A 196 4.22 -49.54 11.90
C ASN A 196 4.78 -50.73 12.71
N LYS A 197 6.07 -50.69 13.07
CA LYS A 197 6.71 -51.73 13.87
C LYS A 197 6.19 -51.77 15.31
N SER A 198 6.08 -50.61 15.96
CA SER A 198 5.61 -50.49 17.34
C SER A 198 4.09 -50.47 17.47
N TYR A 199 3.34 -50.55 16.37
CA TYR A 199 1.88 -50.41 16.37
C TYR A 199 1.18 -51.31 17.38
N HIS A 200 1.58 -52.57 17.50
CA HIS A 200 0.99 -53.54 18.43
C HIS A 200 1.40 -53.35 19.89
N GLU A 201 2.45 -52.57 20.15
CA GLU A 201 2.93 -52.24 21.50
C GLU A 201 2.26 -50.96 22.03
N LEU A 202 1.61 -50.19 21.14
CA LEU A 202 0.90 -48.96 21.49
C LEU A 202 -0.53 -49.26 21.91
N ASP A 203 -0.88 -48.92 23.15
CA ASP A 203 -2.25 -49.02 23.65
C ASP A 203 -3.11 -47.83 23.19
N PHE A 204 -3.57 -47.89 21.94
CA PHE A 204 -4.42 -46.84 21.36
C PHE A 204 -5.70 -46.58 22.15
N SER A 205 -6.17 -47.54 22.96
CA SER A 205 -7.37 -47.37 23.78
C SER A 205 -7.22 -46.18 24.74
N LEU A 206 -6.00 -45.85 25.18
CA LEU A 206 -5.69 -44.69 26.02
C LEU A 206 -5.98 -43.35 25.33
N LEU A 207 -5.89 -43.29 24.00
CA LEU A 207 -6.10 -42.07 23.21
C LEU A 207 -7.40 -42.09 22.39
N THR A 208 -8.17 -43.18 22.41
CA THR A 208 -9.41 -43.31 21.64
C THR A 208 -10.57 -43.81 22.51
N THR A 209 -10.60 -45.10 22.83
CA THR A 209 -11.73 -45.76 23.51
C THR A 209 -11.96 -45.23 24.92
N SER A 210 -10.90 -45.08 25.72
CA SER A 210 -10.96 -44.63 27.11
C SER A 210 -11.53 -43.21 27.25
N PRO A 211 -10.99 -42.17 26.57
CA PRO A 211 -11.57 -40.83 26.61
C PRO A 211 -12.98 -40.76 25.99
N ASN A 212 -13.30 -41.55 24.96
CA ASN A 212 -14.67 -41.61 24.43
C ASN A 212 -15.65 -42.26 25.41
N SER A 213 -15.23 -43.30 26.15
CA SER A 213 -16.02 -43.93 27.20
C SER A 213 -16.32 -42.94 28.33
N PHE A 214 -15.33 -42.14 28.73
CA PHE A 214 -15.49 -41.06 29.70
C PHE A 214 -16.54 -40.03 29.24
N LEU A 215 -16.42 -39.50 28.02
CA LEU A 215 -17.37 -38.51 27.48
C LEU A 215 -18.79 -39.08 27.35
N THR A 216 -18.91 -40.34 26.92
CA THR A 216 -20.19 -41.05 26.82
C THR A 216 -20.82 -41.23 28.20
N SER A 217 -20.03 -41.54 29.22
CA SER A 217 -20.47 -41.72 30.59
C SER A 217 -20.99 -40.42 31.20
N ILE A 218 -20.29 -39.29 30.98
CA ILE A 218 -20.79 -37.98 31.40
C ILE A 218 -22.10 -37.64 30.70
N LYS A 219 -22.21 -37.88 29.39
CA LYS A 219 -23.45 -37.66 28.64
C LYS A 219 -24.62 -38.48 29.21
N ASN A 220 -24.38 -39.75 29.57
CA ASN A 220 -25.38 -40.61 30.18
C ASN A 220 -25.82 -40.10 31.56
N LEU A 221 -24.86 -39.66 32.39
CA LEU A 221 -25.13 -39.10 33.72
C LEU A 221 -25.95 -37.81 33.68
N ASN A 222 -25.76 -36.97 32.66
CA ASN A 222 -26.54 -35.74 32.46
C ASN A 222 -28.01 -36.00 32.09
N GLY A 223 -28.35 -37.21 31.60
CA GLY A 223 -29.70 -37.58 31.18
C GLY A 223 -30.66 -37.99 32.30
N ALA A 224 -30.33 -37.72 33.56
CA ALA A 224 -31.05 -38.21 34.75
C ALA A 224 -31.31 -39.74 34.75
N PRO A 225 -30.26 -40.57 34.63
CA PRO A 225 -30.40 -42.00 34.38
C PRO A 225 -30.88 -42.81 35.60
N GLU A 226 -31.43 -44.01 35.34
CA GLU A 226 -31.72 -45.01 36.37
C GLU A 226 -30.47 -45.42 37.16
N THR A 227 -30.66 -45.99 38.36
CA THR A 227 -29.56 -46.38 39.27
C THR A 227 -28.53 -47.30 38.59
N VAL A 228 -28.95 -48.21 37.71
CA VAL A 228 -28.05 -49.14 36.99
C VAL A 228 -27.13 -48.40 36.02
N LEU A 229 -27.66 -47.41 35.29
CA LEU A 229 -26.89 -46.61 34.34
C LEU A 229 -25.99 -45.59 35.05
N LYS A 230 -26.40 -45.08 36.23
CA LYS A 230 -25.49 -44.32 37.12
C LYS A 230 -24.30 -45.16 37.55
N LEU A 231 -24.55 -46.37 38.04
CA LEU A 231 -23.52 -47.27 38.54
C LEU A 231 -22.48 -47.60 37.46
N SER A 232 -22.93 -48.00 36.27
CA SER A 232 -22.04 -48.34 35.15
C SER A 232 -21.28 -47.13 34.60
N SER A 233 -21.91 -45.95 34.51
CA SER A 233 -21.23 -44.74 34.05
C SER A 233 -20.19 -44.23 35.05
N LEU A 234 -20.46 -44.32 36.35
CA LEU A 234 -19.49 -43.95 37.39
C LEU A 234 -18.29 -44.92 37.42
N HIS A 235 -18.51 -46.23 37.25
CA HIS A 235 -17.43 -47.21 37.09
C HIS A 235 -16.58 -46.90 35.84
N ALA A 236 -17.20 -46.61 34.70
CA ALA A 236 -16.44 -46.29 33.49
C ALA A 236 -15.58 -45.01 33.63
N ILE A 237 -16.02 -44.05 34.45
CA ILE A 237 -15.23 -42.85 34.79
C ILE A 237 -14.09 -43.21 35.75
N GLU A 238 -14.34 -44.09 36.72
CA GLU A 238 -13.30 -44.66 37.59
C GLU A 238 -12.22 -45.36 36.75
N ASP A 239 -12.62 -46.28 35.87
CA ASP A 239 -11.73 -47.01 34.95
C ASP A 239 -10.91 -46.07 34.05
N PHE A 240 -11.54 -45.00 33.55
CA PHE A 240 -10.84 -43.96 32.78
C PHE A 240 -9.75 -43.30 33.62
N ILE A 241 -10.05 -42.89 34.85
CA ILE A 241 -9.08 -42.20 35.72
C ILE A 241 -7.94 -43.14 36.14
N GLU A 242 -8.23 -44.41 36.44
CA GLU A 242 -7.19 -45.40 36.76
C GLU A 242 -6.26 -45.65 35.56
N SER A 243 -6.83 -45.86 34.38
CA SER A 243 -6.08 -46.00 33.13
C SER A 243 -5.28 -44.74 32.84
N PHE A 244 -5.88 -43.56 33.00
CA PHE A 244 -5.23 -42.27 32.82
C PHE A 244 -4.04 -42.08 33.76
N ASN A 245 -4.19 -42.45 35.03
CA ASN A 245 -3.14 -42.29 36.04
C ASN A 245 -1.95 -43.20 35.77
N THR A 246 -2.19 -44.43 35.33
CA THR A 246 -1.16 -45.41 34.97
C THR A 246 -0.60 -45.24 33.55
N ALA A 247 -1.30 -44.51 32.67
CA ALA A 247 -0.93 -44.32 31.28
C ALA A 247 0.44 -43.64 31.11
N ASN A 248 1.28 -44.26 30.29
CA ASN A 248 2.51 -43.68 29.79
C ASN A 248 2.33 -43.08 28.39
N TYR A 249 1.74 -41.88 28.32
CA TYR A 249 1.54 -41.17 27.06
C TYR A 249 2.85 -40.80 26.32
N SER A 250 4.02 -40.88 26.98
CA SER A 250 5.30 -40.59 26.33
C SER A 250 5.65 -41.57 25.22
N THR A 251 5.10 -42.79 25.27
CA THR A 251 5.26 -43.80 24.22
C THR A 251 4.68 -43.37 22.87
N PHE A 252 3.70 -42.45 22.88
CA PHE A 252 3.11 -41.88 21.68
C PHE A 252 3.88 -40.66 21.15
N ASP A 253 4.68 -39.97 21.98
CA ASP A 253 5.35 -38.73 21.58
C ASP A 253 6.34 -38.92 20.43
N GLN A 254 6.98 -40.08 20.36
CA GLN A 254 7.85 -40.43 19.24
C GLN A 254 7.10 -40.53 17.89
N PHE A 255 5.76 -40.61 17.90
CA PHE A 255 4.92 -40.76 16.71
C PHE A 255 3.90 -39.63 16.50
N CYS A 256 3.54 -38.89 17.55
CA CYS A 256 2.62 -37.77 17.47
C CYS A 256 3.03 -36.59 18.36
N GLY A 257 4.30 -36.48 18.75
CA GLY A 257 4.80 -35.32 19.50
C GLY A 257 4.96 -34.07 18.62
N GLU A 258 5.27 -32.94 19.24
CA GLU A 258 5.38 -31.65 18.55
C GLU A 258 6.47 -31.64 17.47
N ASP A 259 7.61 -32.30 17.71
CA ASP A 259 8.67 -32.43 16.70
C ASP A 259 8.26 -33.34 15.54
N VAL A 260 7.35 -34.27 15.76
CA VAL A 260 6.80 -35.12 14.70
C VAL A 260 5.91 -34.33 13.75
N LEU A 261 5.18 -33.32 14.26
CA LEU A 261 4.31 -32.48 13.43
C LEU A 261 5.08 -31.82 12.28
N LYS A 262 6.30 -31.34 12.57
CA LYS A 262 7.21 -30.74 11.58
C LYS A 262 7.61 -31.74 10.49
N ILE A 263 7.74 -33.02 10.83
CA ILE A 263 8.12 -34.09 9.89
C ILE A 263 6.94 -34.46 8.98
N ILE A 264 5.73 -34.57 9.54
CA ILE A 264 4.54 -35.01 8.80
C ILE A 264 3.90 -33.91 7.96
N ASP A 265 4.17 -32.64 8.24
CA ASP A 265 3.66 -31.49 7.47
C ASP A 265 4.34 -31.33 6.10
N ASN A 266 5.58 -31.82 5.96
CA ASN A 266 6.32 -31.69 4.70
C ASN A 266 7.27 -32.88 4.46
N PRO A 267 6.73 -34.11 4.29
CA PRO A 267 7.52 -35.33 4.29
C PRO A 267 8.46 -35.46 3.08
N PHE A 268 7.97 -35.08 1.91
CA PHE A 268 8.70 -35.12 0.64
C PHE A 268 8.27 -33.93 -0.23
N PRO A 269 8.93 -32.76 -0.11
CA PRO A 269 8.53 -31.55 -0.82
C PRO A 269 8.37 -31.74 -2.33
N ILE A 270 9.31 -32.45 -2.97
CA ILE A 270 9.27 -32.72 -4.41
C ILE A 270 8.12 -33.66 -4.80
N LEU A 271 7.78 -34.65 -3.97
CA LEU A 271 6.65 -35.56 -4.21
C LEU A 271 5.33 -34.79 -4.18
N VAL A 272 5.13 -33.98 -3.14
CA VAL A 272 3.93 -33.14 -2.96
C VAL A 272 3.81 -32.13 -4.10
N ALA A 273 4.90 -31.44 -4.43
CA ALA A 273 4.94 -30.47 -5.52
C ALA A 273 4.65 -31.11 -6.88
N THR A 274 5.23 -32.28 -7.16
CA THR A 274 5.01 -33.03 -8.40
C THR A 274 3.56 -33.47 -8.52
N TYR A 275 2.97 -33.97 -7.43
CA TYR A 275 1.55 -34.35 -7.41
C TYR A 275 0.64 -33.15 -7.66
N ALA A 276 0.87 -32.03 -6.97
CA ALA A 276 0.07 -30.82 -7.14
C ALA A 276 0.16 -30.26 -8.57
N ALA A 277 1.36 -30.25 -9.16
CA ALA A 277 1.57 -29.84 -10.55
C ALA A 277 0.90 -30.78 -11.54
N PHE A 278 0.98 -32.10 -11.30
CA PHE A 278 0.31 -33.10 -12.13
C PHE A 278 -1.21 -32.96 -12.08
N MET A 279 -1.81 -32.81 -10.91
CA MET A 279 -3.26 -32.65 -10.77
C MET A 279 -3.77 -31.39 -11.46
N GLU A 280 -3.00 -30.30 -11.40
CA GLU A 280 -3.31 -29.08 -12.15
C GLU A 280 -3.23 -29.30 -13.66
N TYR A 281 -2.18 -29.98 -14.14
CA TYR A 281 -2.05 -30.37 -15.55
C TYR A 281 -3.23 -31.23 -16.01
N VAL A 282 -3.61 -32.26 -15.24
CA VAL A 282 -4.75 -33.14 -15.56
C VAL A 282 -6.02 -32.31 -15.72
N ASN A 283 -6.29 -31.40 -14.80
CA ASN A 283 -7.47 -30.52 -14.85
C ASN A 283 -7.51 -29.64 -16.12
N ILE A 284 -6.38 -29.10 -16.57
CA ILE A 284 -6.34 -28.30 -17.81
C ILE A 284 -6.29 -29.14 -19.09
N SER A 285 -5.87 -30.40 -19.02
CA SER A 285 -5.79 -31.31 -20.17
C SER A 285 -7.14 -31.90 -20.57
N GLN A 286 -8.17 -31.74 -19.73
CA GLN A 286 -9.55 -32.18 -20.03
C GLN A 286 -10.17 -31.45 -21.22
N VAL A 287 -9.64 -30.27 -21.56
CA VAL A 287 -10.12 -29.48 -22.71
C VAL A 287 -9.08 -29.53 -23.82
N SER A 288 -9.46 -30.10 -24.96
CA SER A 288 -8.61 -30.12 -26.15
C SER A 288 -8.47 -28.71 -26.72
N ILE A 289 -7.25 -28.22 -26.83
CA ILE A 289 -6.92 -26.96 -27.49
C ILE A 289 -6.40 -27.26 -28.89
N ASN A 290 -7.03 -26.69 -29.92
CA ASN A 290 -6.59 -26.84 -31.30
C ASN A 290 -5.67 -25.67 -31.74
N ASP A 291 -4.94 -25.86 -32.84
CA ASP A 291 -3.99 -24.86 -33.35
C ASP A 291 -4.63 -23.51 -33.67
N ALA A 292 -5.88 -23.50 -34.13
CA ALA A 292 -6.62 -22.26 -34.41
C ALA A 292 -6.86 -21.44 -33.12
N ALA A 293 -7.18 -22.12 -32.01
CA ALA A 293 -7.37 -21.47 -30.72
C ALA A 293 -6.04 -20.95 -30.13
N ILE A 294 -4.93 -21.67 -30.35
CA ILE A 294 -3.58 -21.20 -29.99
C ILE A 294 -3.21 -19.94 -30.78
N LEU A 295 -3.45 -19.94 -32.10
CA LEU A 295 -3.19 -18.79 -32.96
C LEU A 295 -4.03 -17.57 -32.57
N ALA A 296 -5.30 -17.78 -32.20
CA ALA A 296 -6.17 -16.72 -31.70
C ALA A 296 -5.67 -16.12 -30.37
N PHE A 297 -5.17 -16.96 -29.47
CA PHE A 297 -4.54 -16.48 -28.23
C PHE A 297 -3.25 -15.72 -28.51
N ALA A 298 -2.36 -16.21 -29.37
CA ALA A 298 -1.15 -15.48 -29.76
C ALA A 298 -1.48 -14.10 -30.37
N THR A 299 -2.51 -14.03 -31.22
CA THR A 299 -3.03 -12.76 -31.78
C THR A 299 -3.54 -11.82 -30.69
N SER A 300 -4.18 -12.37 -29.65
CA SER A 300 -4.63 -11.58 -28.49
C SER A 300 -3.46 -10.99 -27.70
N VAL A 301 -2.41 -11.79 -27.51
CA VAL A 301 -1.16 -11.34 -26.88
C VAL A 301 -0.51 -10.22 -27.70
N ASP A 302 -0.42 -10.37 -29.03
CA ASP A 302 0.11 -9.34 -29.93
C ASP A 302 -0.69 -8.05 -29.88
N THR A 303 -2.02 -8.15 -29.79
CA THR A 303 -2.90 -6.97 -29.73
C THR A 303 -2.62 -6.15 -28.47
N VAL A 304 -2.47 -6.81 -27.31
CA VAL A 304 -2.08 -6.14 -26.05
C VAL A 304 -0.68 -5.53 -26.17
N GLY A 305 0.26 -6.24 -26.80
CA GLY A 305 1.61 -5.74 -27.03
C GLY A 305 1.66 -4.49 -27.90
N ASN A 306 0.89 -4.48 -28.98
CA ASN A 306 0.77 -3.33 -29.88
C ASN A 306 0.12 -2.13 -29.19
N ALA A 307 -0.93 -2.35 -28.40
CA ALA A 307 -1.55 -1.28 -27.60
C ALA A 307 -0.57 -0.72 -26.55
N SER A 308 0.22 -1.59 -25.91
CA SER A 308 1.27 -1.19 -24.97
C SER A 308 2.39 -0.38 -25.64
N LYS A 309 2.82 -0.78 -26.83
CA LYS A 309 3.82 -0.05 -27.61
C LYS A 309 3.32 1.35 -27.99
N GLU A 310 2.10 1.46 -28.51
CA GLU A 310 1.51 2.75 -28.86
C GLU A 310 1.40 3.67 -27.65
N LEU A 311 0.96 3.12 -26.50
CA LEU A 311 0.92 3.87 -25.26
C LEU A 311 2.30 4.42 -24.88
N ASN A 312 3.34 3.59 -24.98
CA ASN A 312 4.71 4.00 -24.66
C ASN A 312 5.21 5.09 -25.61
N GLU A 313 4.82 5.06 -26.89
CA GLU A 313 5.15 6.12 -27.86
C GLU A 313 4.47 7.45 -27.52
N GLN A 314 3.30 7.44 -26.86
CA GLN A 314 2.57 8.64 -26.44
C GLN A 314 2.75 9.01 -24.96
N ALA A 315 3.54 8.24 -24.19
CA ALA A 315 3.67 8.41 -22.75
C ALA A 315 4.09 9.85 -22.36
N GLN A 316 5.01 10.44 -23.11
CA GLN A 316 5.48 11.80 -22.84
C GLN A 316 4.40 12.86 -23.11
N SER A 317 3.61 12.70 -24.17
CA SER A 317 2.47 13.57 -24.48
C SER A 317 1.41 13.51 -23.38
N LEU A 318 1.12 12.32 -22.85
CA LEU A 318 0.19 12.13 -21.75
C LEU A 318 0.66 12.84 -20.47
N LEU A 319 1.95 12.73 -20.15
CA LEU A 319 2.53 13.46 -19.01
C LEU A 319 2.39 14.99 -19.18
N TYR A 320 2.54 15.51 -20.40
CA TYR A 320 2.34 16.93 -20.66
C TYR A 320 0.88 17.36 -20.54
N VAL A 321 -0.06 16.56 -21.05
CA VAL A 321 -1.50 16.80 -20.88
C VAL A 321 -1.87 16.77 -19.39
N ASN A 322 -1.39 15.78 -18.63
CA ASN A 322 -1.65 15.70 -17.19
C ASN A 322 -1.12 16.93 -16.44
N LYS A 323 0.10 17.37 -16.74
CA LYS A 323 0.65 18.61 -16.17
C LYS A 323 -0.23 19.82 -16.47
N MET A 324 -0.69 19.91 -17.71
CA MET A 324 -1.48 21.02 -18.22
C MET A 324 -2.95 21.03 -17.75
N LEU A 325 -3.53 19.90 -17.38
CA LEU A 325 -4.96 19.83 -16.98
C LEU A 325 -5.16 19.48 -15.51
N VAL A 326 -4.22 18.77 -14.89
CA VAL A 326 -4.39 18.22 -13.54
C VAL A 326 -3.40 18.87 -12.57
N ASP A 327 -2.11 18.75 -12.85
CA ASP A 327 -1.07 19.18 -11.90
C ASP A 327 -1.07 20.71 -11.73
N ARG A 328 -1.46 21.47 -12.76
CA ARG A 328 -1.56 22.93 -12.68
C ARG A 328 -2.49 23.47 -11.61
N HIS A 329 -3.43 22.67 -11.12
CA HIS A 329 -4.32 23.09 -10.03
C HIS A 329 -3.71 22.89 -8.64
N GLN A 330 -2.55 22.24 -8.54
CA GLN A 330 -1.77 22.16 -7.32
C GLN A 330 -0.96 23.46 -7.12
N VAL A 331 -1.68 24.55 -6.84
CA VAL A 331 -1.07 25.88 -6.62
C VAL A 331 -0.26 25.91 -5.31
N HIS A 332 -0.71 25.15 -4.31
CA HIS A 332 -0.14 25.11 -2.97
C HIS A 332 0.67 23.81 -2.79
N GLY A 333 1.99 23.91 -2.93
CA GLY A 333 2.93 22.79 -2.78
C GLY A 333 4.38 23.25 -2.83
N ASN A 334 5.33 22.32 -2.99
CA ASN A 334 6.77 22.60 -3.10
C ASN A 334 7.19 23.25 -4.43
N SER A 335 6.28 23.91 -5.14
CA SER A 335 6.58 24.60 -6.40
C SER A 335 7.55 25.75 -6.14
N VAL A 336 8.77 25.62 -6.65
CA VAL A 336 9.79 26.67 -6.57
C VAL A 336 9.58 27.65 -7.72
N PHE A 337 8.84 28.71 -7.46
CA PHE A 337 8.68 29.81 -8.40
C PHE A 337 9.93 30.69 -8.38
N LYS A 338 10.55 30.95 -9.54
CA LYS A 338 11.73 31.79 -9.66
C LYS A 338 11.36 33.26 -9.81
N HIS A 339 10.34 33.55 -10.62
CA HIS A 339 9.99 34.91 -11.06
C HIS A 339 8.69 35.40 -10.43
N THR A 340 7.76 34.50 -10.09
CA THR A 340 6.44 34.84 -9.50
C THR A 340 6.35 34.50 -8.01
N LYS A 341 7.45 34.66 -7.26
CA LYS A 341 7.57 34.26 -5.84
C LYS A 341 6.49 34.84 -4.93
N GLY A 342 6.07 36.07 -5.20
CA GLY A 342 5.07 36.75 -4.37
C GLY A 342 3.64 36.59 -4.83
N TYR A 343 3.39 35.90 -5.95
CA TYR A 343 2.04 35.53 -6.40
C TYR A 343 1.59 34.25 -5.71
N LEU A 344 1.13 34.39 -4.47
CA LEU A 344 0.78 33.29 -3.56
C LEU A 344 -0.44 32.49 -4.04
N ILE A 345 -1.36 33.12 -4.77
CA ILE A 345 -2.56 32.50 -5.37
C ILE A 345 -2.50 32.48 -6.90
N GLY A 346 -1.31 32.60 -7.49
CA GLY A 346 -1.11 32.56 -8.93
C GLY A 346 -1.66 33.80 -9.64
N LEU A 347 -2.35 33.60 -10.78
CA LEU A 347 -2.84 34.68 -11.66
C LEU A 347 -3.73 35.71 -10.96
N LEU A 348 -4.49 35.29 -9.93
CA LEU A 348 -5.37 36.18 -9.18
C LEU A 348 -4.61 37.34 -8.51
N ASP A 349 -3.32 37.16 -8.21
CA ASP A 349 -2.50 38.22 -7.62
C ASP A 349 -2.17 39.35 -8.60
N ILE A 350 -2.19 39.09 -9.90
CA ILE A 350 -1.98 40.12 -10.92
C ILE A 350 -3.13 41.14 -10.88
N ILE A 351 -4.36 40.64 -10.80
CA ILE A 351 -5.57 41.47 -10.71
C ILE A 351 -5.64 42.20 -9.37
N ARG A 352 -5.24 41.52 -8.28
CA ARG A 352 -5.28 42.07 -6.93
C ARG A 352 -4.41 43.30 -6.75
N ILE A 353 -3.27 43.40 -7.44
CA ILE A 353 -2.43 44.62 -7.40
C ILE A 353 -3.24 45.87 -7.78
N SER A 354 -4.10 45.75 -8.79
CA SER A 354 -4.97 46.84 -9.22
C SER A 354 -6.12 47.09 -8.23
N ALA A 355 -6.69 46.04 -7.61
CA ALA A 355 -7.72 46.21 -6.59
C ALA A 355 -7.17 46.86 -5.30
N ASP A 356 -5.93 46.54 -4.93
CA ASP A 356 -5.24 47.12 -3.77
C ASP A 356 -4.97 48.63 -3.94
N ILE A 357 -5.10 49.20 -5.16
CA ILE A 357 -5.08 50.66 -5.42
C ILE A 357 -6.10 51.40 -4.56
N GLU A 358 -7.29 50.81 -4.37
CA GLU A 358 -8.37 51.43 -3.61
C GLU A 358 -8.13 51.37 -2.08
N ASN A 359 -7.11 50.62 -1.64
CA ASN A 359 -6.80 50.49 -0.22
C ASN A 359 -5.93 51.68 0.25
N LYS A 360 -6.52 52.53 1.11
CA LYS A 360 -5.83 53.68 1.73
C LYS A 360 -4.47 53.30 2.33
N TRP A 361 -4.37 52.13 2.98
CA TRP A 361 -3.13 51.68 3.58
C TRP A 361 -2.03 51.43 2.54
N ALA A 362 -2.37 50.82 1.40
CA ALA A 362 -1.41 50.52 0.35
C ALA A 362 -0.84 51.82 -0.26
N ASN A 363 -1.71 52.81 -0.47
CA ASN A 363 -1.29 54.13 -0.93
C ASN A 363 -0.42 54.88 0.09
N ASP A 364 -0.76 54.81 1.39
CA ASP A 364 0.04 55.38 2.46
C ASP A 364 1.42 54.69 2.56
N ALA A 365 1.48 53.36 2.37
CA ALA A 365 2.72 52.57 2.45
C ALA A 365 3.76 52.91 1.36
N VAL A 366 3.33 53.55 0.27
CA VAL A 366 4.20 54.01 -0.83
C VAL A 366 4.23 55.54 -0.93
N ASP A 367 3.94 56.25 0.17
CA ASP A 367 3.95 57.73 0.24
C ASP A 367 3.08 58.41 -0.84
N GLY A 368 1.92 57.83 -1.15
CA GLY A 368 1.00 58.36 -2.16
C GLY A 368 1.42 58.12 -3.61
N GLN A 369 2.50 57.38 -3.86
CA GLN A 369 2.99 57.08 -5.21
C GLN A 369 2.24 55.93 -5.90
N TRP A 370 1.19 55.38 -5.27
CA TRP A 370 0.58 54.16 -5.77
C TRP A 370 0.02 54.31 -7.18
N ASN A 371 -0.55 55.46 -7.53
CA ASN A 371 -1.02 55.73 -8.90
C ASN A 371 0.13 55.70 -9.93
N ASN A 372 1.34 56.15 -9.56
CA ASN A 372 2.51 56.08 -10.45
C ASN A 372 2.98 54.63 -10.62
N ILE A 373 2.98 53.86 -9.53
CA ILE A 373 3.31 52.43 -9.56
C ILE A 373 2.26 51.65 -10.38
N ALA A 374 0.97 51.91 -10.17
CA ALA A 374 -0.12 51.29 -10.91
C ALA A 374 -0.05 51.61 -12.42
N ASN A 375 0.27 52.86 -12.77
CA ASN A 375 0.49 53.25 -14.17
C ASN A 375 1.68 52.52 -14.80
N ALA A 376 2.79 52.36 -14.07
CA ALA A 376 3.93 51.56 -14.53
C ALA A 376 3.50 50.10 -14.78
N LEU A 377 2.76 49.52 -13.82
CA LEU A 377 2.32 48.13 -13.86
C LEU A 377 1.17 47.85 -14.86
N THR A 378 0.78 48.79 -15.72
CA THR A 378 -0.27 48.58 -16.73
C THR A 378 -0.01 47.40 -17.68
N ILE A 379 1.25 47.03 -17.92
CA ILE A 379 1.62 45.81 -18.66
C ILE A 379 1.03 44.54 -18.03
N LEU A 380 0.90 44.52 -16.70
CA LEU A 380 0.33 43.38 -15.97
C LEU A 380 -1.15 43.16 -16.32
N ASN A 381 -1.91 44.23 -16.60
CA ASN A 381 -3.30 44.10 -17.04
C ASN A 381 -3.39 43.49 -18.45
N ASP A 382 -2.50 43.90 -19.36
CA ASP A 382 -2.42 43.27 -20.70
C ASP A 382 -2.00 41.79 -20.60
N LEU A 383 -1.06 41.49 -19.70
CA LEU A 383 -0.58 40.14 -19.42
C LEU A 383 -1.71 39.26 -18.87
N ASP A 384 -2.48 39.76 -17.91
CA ASP A 384 -3.65 39.10 -17.34
C ASP A 384 -4.70 38.77 -18.41
N ASN A 385 -5.04 39.74 -19.27
CA ASN A 385 -5.98 39.52 -20.37
C ASN A 385 -5.49 38.42 -21.34
N ALA A 386 -4.20 38.41 -21.68
CA ALA A 386 -3.62 37.40 -22.55
C ALA A 386 -3.57 36.01 -21.89
N LEU A 387 -3.31 35.95 -20.57
CA LEU A 387 -3.33 34.72 -19.78
C LEU A 387 -4.74 34.14 -19.64
N LYS A 388 -5.75 34.97 -19.35
CA LYS A 388 -7.17 34.57 -19.29
C LYS A 388 -7.64 33.92 -20.58
N ALA A 389 -7.13 34.37 -21.73
CA ALA A 389 -7.45 33.77 -23.02
C ALA A 389 -6.99 32.29 -23.09
N VAL A 390 -5.79 32.00 -22.60
CA VAL A 390 -5.26 30.62 -22.51
C VAL A 390 -6.03 29.83 -21.44
N ASP A 391 -6.24 30.43 -20.27
CA ASP A 391 -6.88 29.79 -19.11
C ASP A 391 -8.34 29.40 -19.36
N SER A 392 -9.04 30.13 -20.23
CA SER A 392 -10.43 29.83 -20.62
C SER A 392 -10.64 28.42 -21.19
N PHE A 393 -9.57 27.75 -21.64
CA PHE A 393 -9.58 26.38 -22.15
C PHE A 393 -8.98 25.33 -21.20
N LEU A 394 -8.39 25.76 -20.08
CA LEU A 394 -7.65 24.89 -19.15
C LEU A 394 -8.41 24.72 -17.82
N GLY A 395 -9.73 24.57 -17.86
CA GLY A 395 -10.66 24.58 -16.72
C GLY A 395 -10.30 23.68 -15.52
N PHE A 396 -11.13 23.69 -14.48
CA PHE A 396 -10.86 23.00 -13.21
C PHE A 396 -10.72 21.47 -13.33
N ARG A 397 -10.05 20.82 -12.38
CA ARG A 397 -9.90 19.34 -12.28
C ARG A 397 -11.19 18.53 -12.44
N SER A 398 -12.36 19.11 -12.16
CA SER A 398 -13.67 18.48 -12.35
C SER A 398 -14.19 18.57 -13.79
N ASP A 399 -13.44 19.18 -14.71
CA ASP A 399 -13.77 19.21 -16.11
C ASP A 399 -13.66 17.81 -16.73
N LYS A 400 -14.36 17.63 -17.85
CA LYS A 400 -14.43 16.35 -18.54
C LYS A 400 -13.06 15.88 -19.08
N ALA A 401 -12.25 16.76 -19.66
CA ALA A 401 -10.89 16.47 -20.14
C ALA A 401 -9.92 16.10 -19.00
N SER A 402 -9.98 16.81 -17.87
CA SER A 402 -9.23 16.48 -16.64
C SER A 402 -9.64 15.12 -16.08
N THR A 403 -10.94 14.81 -16.09
CA THR A 403 -11.43 13.50 -15.64
C THR A 403 -10.99 12.38 -16.60
N GLU A 404 -11.11 12.61 -17.90
CA GLU A 404 -10.68 11.69 -18.97
C GLU A 404 -9.18 11.33 -18.83
N ILE A 405 -8.29 12.31 -18.65
CA ILE A 405 -6.84 12.04 -18.54
C ILE A 405 -6.49 11.28 -17.26
N VAL A 406 -7.12 11.59 -16.12
CA VAL A 406 -6.86 10.89 -14.85
C VAL A 406 -7.32 9.43 -14.93
N GLN A 407 -8.52 9.19 -15.46
CA GLN A 407 -9.04 7.83 -15.69
C GLN A 407 -8.10 7.05 -16.61
N PHE A 408 -7.71 7.65 -17.75
CA PHE A 408 -6.80 7.03 -18.70
C PHE A 408 -5.44 6.70 -18.08
N GLN A 409 -4.84 7.63 -17.34
CA GLN A 409 -3.51 7.46 -16.74
C GLN A 409 -3.48 6.29 -15.75
N SER A 410 -4.53 6.15 -14.93
CA SER A 410 -4.65 5.04 -13.96
C SER A 410 -4.59 3.66 -14.65
N LEU A 411 -5.24 3.53 -15.81
CA LEU A 411 -5.27 2.30 -16.60
C LEU A 411 -3.98 2.08 -17.40
N SER A 412 -3.41 3.14 -17.94
CA SER A 412 -2.24 3.07 -18.82
C SER A 412 -0.96 2.58 -18.12
N SER A 413 -0.78 2.93 -16.85
CA SER A 413 0.46 2.63 -16.09
C SER A 413 0.80 1.13 -16.01
N LYS A 414 -0.22 0.26 -15.98
CA LYS A 414 -0.05 -1.21 -16.00
C LYS A 414 0.23 -1.75 -17.41
N LEU A 415 -0.30 -1.09 -18.44
CA LEU A 415 -0.21 -1.54 -19.84
C LEU A 415 1.19 -1.32 -20.38
N GLY A 416 1.80 -0.17 -20.12
CA GLY A 416 3.10 0.20 -20.68
C GLY A 416 4.23 -0.78 -20.34
N LYS A 417 4.11 -1.50 -19.21
CA LYS A 417 5.08 -2.51 -18.73
C LYS A 417 5.04 -3.84 -19.50
N LEU A 418 4.05 -4.04 -20.36
CA LEU A 418 3.80 -5.35 -20.98
C LEU A 418 4.39 -5.52 -22.37
N SER A 419 4.68 -4.42 -23.09
CA SER A 419 5.11 -4.46 -24.51
C SER A 419 6.20 -5.49 -24.82
N ALA A 420 7.30 -5.48 -24.04
CA ALA A 420 8.39 -6.43 -24.22
C ALA A 420 7.96 -7.87 -23.91
N THR A 421 7.25 -8.06 -22.79
CA THR A 421 6.76 -9.35 -22.30
C THR A 421 5.77 -10.01 -23.28
N THR A 422 4.88 -9.24 -23.89
CA THR A 422 3.90 -9.73 -24.86
C THR A 422 4.56 -10.18 -26.16
N SER A 423 5.54 -9.43 -26.67
CA SER A 423 6.24 -9.79 -27.91
C SER A 423 7.02 -11.09 -27.77
N MET A 424 7.65 -11.32 -26.62
CA MET A 424 8.34 -12.60 -26.36
C MET A 424 7.36 -13.76 -26.31
N LEU A 425 6.20 -13.55 -25.69
CA LEU A 425 5.22 -14.62 -25.52
C LEU A 425 4.52 -14.98 -26.83
N SER A 426 4.01 -14.01 -27.60
CA SER A 426 3.17 -14.27 -28.80
C SER A 426 3.85 -15.17 -29.84
N GLU A 427 5.13 -14.92 -30.13
CA GLU A 427 5.92 -15.69 -31.11
C GLU A 427 6.15 -17.15 -30.68
N LYS A 428 6.09 -17.42 -29.37
CA LYS A 428 6.55 -18.65 -28.73
C LYS A 428 5.49 -19.40 -27.96
N VAL A 429 4.24 -18.92 -27.94
CA VAL A 429 3.10 -19.59 -27.29
C VAL A 429 3.02 -21.08 -27.67
N LYS A 430 3.18 -21.41 -28.95
CA LYS A 430 3.09 -22.79 -29.47
C LYS A 430 4.21 -23.72 -28.98
N ASP A 431 5.34 -23.14 -28.55
CA ASP A 431 6.48 -23.88 -28.03
C ASP A 431 6.22 -24.27 -26.56
N ILE A 432 5.26 -23.62 -25.88
CA ILE A 432 4.84 -23.94 -24.51
C ILE A 432 3.91 -25.15 -24.53
N LYS A 433 4.51 -26.34 -24.41
CA LYS A 433 3.80 -27.61 -24.32
C LYS A 433 4.52 -28.56 -23.38
N VAL A 434 3.77 -29.52 -22.83
CA VAL A 434 4.30 -30.62 -22.04
C VAL A 434 4.17 -31.88 -22.85
N ASP A 435 5.21 -32.71 -22.85
CA ASP A 435 5.13 -34.06 -23.42
C ASP A 435 4.01 -34.87 -22.75
N ALA A 436 3.46 -35.85 -23.47
CA ALA A 436 2.35 -36.66 -22.95
C ALA A 436 2.66 -37.22 -21.55
N LEU A 437 1.83 -36.84 -20.58
CA LEU A 437 1.90 -37.36 -19.21
C LEU A 437 1.08 -38.65 -19.07
N PRO A 438 1.38 -39.52 -18.09
CA PRO A 438 0.58 -40.70 -17.82
C PRO A 438 -0.88 -40.32 -17.57
N THR A 439 -1.81 -41.09 -18.14
CA THR A 439 -3.25 -40.89 -17.93
C THR A 439 -3.70 -41.52 -16.62
N GLY A 440 -4.83 -41.07 -16.05
CA GLY A 440 -5.37 -41.62 -14.79
C GLY A 440 -5.67 -43.13 -14.80
N ASN A 441 -5.79 -43.75 -15.98
CA ASN A 441 -5.98 -45.20 -16.11
C ASN A 441 -4.66 -46.01 -15.97
N ASP A 442 -3.51 -45.36 -15.85
CA ASP A 442 -2.25 -46.04 -15.56
C ASP A 442 -2.27 -46.56 -14.11
N VAL A 443 -2.03 -47.86 -13.91
CA VAL A 443 -1.98 -48.51 -12.59
C VAL A 443 -1.04 -47.79 -11.62
N ASN A 444 0.05 -47.21 -12.13
CA ASN A 444 0.98 -46.47 -11.31
C ASN A 444 0.47 -45.07 -10.94
N MET A 445 -0.41 -44.46 -11.75
CA MET A 445 -1.07 -43.20 -11.39
C MET A 445 -2.08 -43.41 -10.27
N VAL A 446 -2.88 -44.47 -10.35
CA VAL A 446 -3.75 -44.89 -9.25
C VAL A 446 -2.93 -45.12 -7.97
N SER A 447 -1.73 -45.71 -8.11
CA SER A 447 -0.80 -45.90 -6.99
C SER A 447 -0.24 -44.58 -6.44
N PHE A 448 0.02 -43.59 -7.29
CA PHE A 448 0.47 -42.26 -6.88
C PHE A 448 -0.62 -41.50 -6.11
N GLU A 449 -1.83 -41.44 -6.66
CA GLU A 449 -2.99 -40.83 -5.99
C GLU A 449 -3.28 -41.51 -4.63
N LYS A 450 -3.18 -42.84 -4.60
CA LYS A 450 -3.34 -43.61 -3.36
C LYS A 450 -2.26 -43.27 -2.33
N LEU A 451 -0.99 -43.20 -2.72
CA LEU A 451 0.11 -42.79 -1.83
C LEU A 451 -0.17 -41.42 -1.22
N MET A 452 -0.54 -40.43 -2.03
CA MET A 452 -0.80 -39.07 -1.55
C MET A 452 -1.99 -39.03 -0.59
N SER A 453 -3.09 -39.71 -0.95
CA SER A 453 -4.27 -39.83 -0.08
C SER A 453 -3.93 -40.50 1.26
N ASP A 454 -3.14 -41.58 1.24
CA ASP A 454 -2.76 -42.32 2.43
C ASP A 454 -1.79 -41.51 3.31
N MET A 455 -0.85 -40.77 2.73
CA MET A 455 0.03 -39.85 3.46
C MET A 455 -0.76 -38.72 4.14
N ASP A 456 -1.72 -38.12 3.44
CA ASP A 456 -2.59 -37.08 4.00
C ASP A 456 -3.43 -37.61 5.15
N LYS A 457 -4.09 -38.76 4.96
CA LYS A 457 -4.89 -39.42 6.02
C LYS A 457 -4.03 -39.80 7.23
N LEU A 458 -2.82 -40.32 7.00
CA LEU A 458 -1.89 -40.66 8.08
C LEU A 458 -1.51 -39.40 8.86
N SER A 459 -1.10 -38.33 8.17
CA SER A 459 -0.74 -37.05 8.79
C SER A 459 -1.90 -36.48 9.62
N LEU A 460 -3.12 -36.45 9.08
CA LEU A 460 -4.31 -36.01 9.80
C LEU A 460 -4.60 -36.86 11.04
N LYS A 461 -4.47 -38.19 10.96
CA LYS A 461 -4.69 -39.09 12.12
C LYS A 461 -3.60 -38.92 13.18
N LEU A 462 -2.33 -38.76 12.80
CA LEU A 462 -1.25 -38.47 13.74
C LEU A 462 -1.43 -37.11 14.44
N LYS A 463 -1.91 -36.09 13.71
CA LYS A 463 -2.28 -34.79 14.31
C LYS A 463 -3.46 -34.90 15.28
N ALA A 464 -4.45 -35.73 14.96
CA ALA A 464 -5.55 -35.99 15.87
C ALA A 464 -5.07 -36.70 17.16
N LEU A 465 -4.19 -37.71 17.04
CA LEU A 465 -3.56 -38.37 18.19
C LEU A 465 -2.75 -37.38 19.04
N HIS A 466 -1.98 -36.49 18.40
CA HIS A 466 -1.27 -35.41 19.08
C HIS A 466 -2.22 -34.57 19.93
N LYS A 467 -3.30 -34.06 19.31
CA LYS A 467 -4.28 -33.21 20.00
C LYS A 467 -4.90 -33.91 21.21
N VAL A 468 -5.30 -35.18 21.08
CA VAL A 468 -5.85 -35.93 22.23
C VAL A 468 -4.80 -36.12 23.32
N SER A 469 -3.60 -36.58 22.95
CA SER A 469 -2.48 -36.80 23.87
C SER A 469 -2.11 -35.52 24.63
N GLU A 470 -2.03 -34.38 23.94
CA GLU A 470 -1.74 -33.07 24.52
C GLU A 470 -2.80 -32.67 25.57
N LYS A 471 -4.10 -32.82 25.24
CA LYS A 471 -5.18 -32.47 26.18
C LYS A 471 -5.20 -33.39 27.40
N LEU A 472 -5.02 -34.70 27.22
CA LEU A 472 -4.94 -35.62 28.35
C LEU A 472 -3.71 -35.33 29.22
N LYS A 473 -2.54 -35.09 28.62
CA LYS A 473 -1.34 -34.70 29.38
C LYS A 473 -1.51 -33.40 30.14
N SER A 474 -2.28 -32.46 29.61
CA SER A 474 -2.58 -31.22 30.33
C SER A 474 -3.27 -31.48 31.68
N LEU A 475 -4.05 -32.56 31.81
CA LEU A 475 -4.66 -33.00 33.07
C LEU A 475 -3.62 -33.57 34.05
N LYS A 476 -2.47 -34.08 33.58
CA LYS A 476 -1.38 -34.58 34.43
C LYS A 476 -0.52 -33.47 35.05
N LEU A 477 -0.61 -32.23 34.55
CA LEU A 477 0.12 -31.10 35.14
C LEU A 477 -0.31 -30.89 36.59
N ASP A 478 0.62 -30.62 37.51
CA ASP A 478 0.34 -30.49 38.95
C ASP A 478 -0.85 -29.57 39.27
N LYS A 479 -0.96 -28.45 38.55
CA LYS A 479 -2.07 -27.49 38.69
C LYS A 479 -3.44 -28.08 38.37
N ASN A 480 -3.51 -29.09 37.50
CA ASN A 480 -4.73 -29.72 37.00
C ASN A 480 -4.98 -31.08 37.66
N LYS A 481 -3.92 -31.79 38.06
CA LYS A 481 -3.97 -33.14 38.65
C LYS A 481 -4.88 -33.21 39.89
N LYS A 482 -4.86 -32.17 40.73
CA LYS A 482 -5.75 -32.05 41.89
C LYS A 482 -7.25 -32.19 41.54
N HIS A 483 -7.66 -31.73 40.35
CA HIS A 483 -9.04 -31.86 39.88
C HIS A 483 -9.36 -33.31 39.49
N VAL A 484 -8.40 -34.01 38.87
CA VAL A 484 -8.51 -35.44 38.55
C VAL A 484 -8.61 -36.26 39.83
N ASP A 485 -7.74 -36.02 40.81
CA ASP A 485 -7.74 -36.73 42.10
C ASP A 485 -9.06 -36.49 42.86
N ALA A 486 -9.58 -35.26 42.86
CA ALA A 486 -10.87 -34.93 43.46
C ALA A 486 -12.04 -35.68 42.80
N VAL A 487 -12.01 -35.84 41.47
CA VAL A 487 -13.04 -36.63 40.76
C VAL A 487 -12.88 -38.12 41.08
N PHE A 488 -11.65 -38.63 41.15
CA PHE A 488 -11.38 -40.01 41.52
C PHE A 488 -11.95 -40.35 42.90
N GLU A 489 -11.74 -39.49 43.89
CA GLU A 489 -12.29 -39.67 45.25
C GLU A 489 -13.82 -39.70 45.29
N ILE A 490 -14.51 -39.05 44.34
CA ILE A 490 -15.96 -39.11 44.21
C ILE A 490 -16.42 -40.46 43.67
N VAL A 491 -15.73 -40.98 42.65
CA VAL A 491 -16.18 -42.17 41.90
C VAL A 491 -15.63 -43.49 42.46
N LYS A 492 -14.45 -43.49 43.10
CA LYS A 492 -13.76 -44.70 43.58
C LYS A 492 -14.64 -45.62 44.40
N ASP A 493 -14.55 -46.94 44.25
CA ASP A 493 -15.33 -47.93 45.02
C ASP A 493 -16.86 -47.72 44.91
N VAL A 494 -17.37 -47.22 43.78
CA VAL A 494 -18.82 -47.05 43.60
C VAL A 494 -19.50 -48.43 43.55
N ASN A 495 -20.65 -48.56 44.23
CA ASN A 495 -21.43 -49.80 44.25
C ASN A 495 -22.93 -49.48 44.22
N SER A 496 -23.78 -50.50 44.13
CA SER A 496 -25.24 -50.33 44.02
C SER A 496 -25.87 -49.50 45.14
N THR A 497 -25.30 -49.52 46.36
CA THR A 497 -25.81 -48.76 47.51
C THR A 497 -25.33 -47.31 47.54
N SER A 498 -24.12 -47.03 47.03
CA SER A 498 -23.50 -45.69 47.03
C SER A 498 -23.71 -44.89 45.74
N ALA A 499 -24.19 -45.52 44.66
CA ALA A 499 -24.31 -44.92 43.34
C ALA A 499 -25.08 -43.59 43.31
N ASN A 500 -26.21 -43.51 44.03
CA ASN A 500 -27.03 -42.29 44.05
C ASN A 500 -26.35 -41.14 44.82
N GLU A 501 -25.69 -41.43 45.94
CA GLU A 501 -24.95 -40.43 46.72
C GLU A 501 -23.74 -39.90 45.92
N LYS A 502 -22.96 -40.80 45.33
CA LYS A 502 -21.79 -40.44 44.52
C LYS A 502 -22.17 -39.68 43.25
N PHE A 503 -23.27 -40.06 42.59
CA PHE A 503 -23.82 -39.29 41.48
C PHE A 503 -24.18 -37.85 41.89
N ALA A 504 -24.82 -37.65 43.05
CA ALA A 504 -25.16 -36.31 43.52
C ALA A 504 -23.91 -35.45 43.77
N LYS A 505 -22.85 -36.04 44.34
CA LYS A 505 -21.54 -35.37 44.51
C LYS A 505 -20.86 -35.08 43.18
N PHE A 506 -20.86 -36.05 42.25
CA PHE A 506 -20.31 -35.91 40.90
C PHE A 506 -20.97 -34.77 40.15
N ASN A 507 -22.30 -34.74 40.12
CA ASN A 507 -23.09 -33.74 39.40
C ASN A 507 -22.95 -32.31 39.99
N SER A 508 -22.58 -32.19 41.26
CA SER A 508 -22.37 -30.90 41.93
C SER A 508 -20.91 -30.43 41.90
N SER A 509 -19.98 -31.24 41.38
CA SER A 509 -18.54 -30.98 41.44
C SER A 509 -18.07 -30.06 40.30
N LYS A 510 -17.40 -28.96 40.68
CA LYS A 510 -16.71 -28.10 39.71
C LYS A 510 -15.49 -28.79 39.08
N ASP A 511 -14.88 -29.74 39.78
CA ASP A 511 -13.73 -30.51 39.29
C ASP A 511 -14.13 -31.44 38.13
N VAL A 512 -15.34 -32.02 38.20
CA VAL A 512 -15.94 -32.80 37.11
C VAL A 512 -16.15 -31.94 35.88
N THR A 513 -16.72 -30.75 36.04
CA THR A 513 -16.94 -29.81 34.93
C THR A 513 -15.61 -29.43 34.28
N PHE A 514 -14.61 -29.07 35.10
CA PHE A 514 -13.27 -28.73 34.62
C PHE A 514 -12.61 -29.87 33.82
N MET A 515 -12.63 -31.10 34.34
CA MET A 515 -12.03 -32.24 33.65
C MET A 515 -12.77 -32.56 32.35
N ASN A 516 -14.11 -32.54 32.39
CA ASN A 516 -14.95 -32.74 31.21
C ASN A 516 -14.67 -31.72 30.11
N ASP A 517 -14.58 -30.43 30.45
CA ASP A 517 -14.32 -29.36 29.49
C ASP A 517 -12.99 -29.58 28.76
N ILE A 518 -11.94 -30.00 29.47
CA ILE A 518 -10.64 -30.31 28.85
C ILE A 518 -10.75 -31.49 27.88
N VAL A 519 -11.35 -32.61 28.28
CA VAL A 519 -11.48 -33.79 27.40
C VAL A 519 -12.40 -33.49 26.21
N LEU A 520 -13.47 -32.72 26.42
CA LEU A 520 -14.39 -32.28 25.36
C LEU A 520 -13.69 -31.44 24.28
N THR A 521 -12.65 -30.65 24.62
CA THR A 521 -11.89 -29.90 23.59
C THR A 521 -11.19 -30.80 22.57
N ALA A 522 -11.01 -32.09 22.89
CA ALA A 522 -10.45 -33.09 22.00
C ALA A 522 -11.50 -33.90 21.21
N LYS A 523 -12.81 -33.63 21.40
CA LYS A 523 -13.90 -34.43 20.83
C LYS A 523 -13.82 -34.62 19.32
N ASP A 524 -13.63 -33.54 18.55
CA ASP A 524 -13.54 -33.64 17.08
C ASP A 524 -12.36 -34.54 16.63
N ALA A 525 -11.25 -34.51 17.38
CA ALA A 525 -10.11 -35.37 17.10
C ALA A 525 -10.39 -36.83 17.48
N LEU A 526 -11.08 -37.06 18.60
CA LEU A 526 -11.52 -38.40 19.00
C LEU A 526 -12.48 -39.01 17.97
N ASP A 527 -13.43 -38.23 17.47
CA ASP A 527 -14.38 -38.67 16.43
C ASP A 527 -13.68 -39.01 15.12
N PHE A 528 -12.66 -38.22 14.74
CA PHE A 528 -11.85 -38.51 13.56
C PHE A 528 -10.96 -39.76 13.72
N LEU A 529 -10.62 -40.10 14.96
CA LEU A 529 -9.83 -41.29 15.30
C LEU A 529 -10.67 -42.55 15.45
N GLU A 530 -12.00 -42.43 15.57
CA GLU A 530 -12.89 -43.58 15.68
C GLU A 530 -12.68 -44.54 14.52
N ASP A 531 -12.38 -45.78 14.87
CA ASP A 531 -12.13 -46.84 13.91
C ASP A 531 -12.50 -48.19 14.52
N SER A 532 -13.51 -48.82 13.94
CA SER A 532 -14.00 -50.15 14.33
C SER A 532 -13.45 -51.28 13.45
N SER A 533 -12.51 -50.97 12.54
CA SER A 533 -11.99 -51.92 11.56
C SER A 533 -10.93 -52.87 12.14
N ASN A 534 -10.82 -54.07 11.58
CA ASN A 534 -9.75 -55.02 11.87
C ASN A 534 -9.14 -55.58 10.57
N PRO A 535 -7.86 -55.33 10.25
CA PRO A 535 -6.92 -54.51 11.03
C PRO A 535 -7.37 -53.04 11.10
N PRO A 536 -6.95 -52.29 12.13
CA PRO A 536 -7.24 -50.87 12.22
C PRO A 536 -6.73 -50.13 10.98
N VAL A 537 -7.55 -49.22 10.47
CA VAL A 537 -7.32 -48.35 9.31
C VAL A 537 -5.97 -47.64 9.41
N LEU A 538 -5.60 -47.17 10.60
CA LEU A 538 -4.33 -46.45 10.79
C LEU A 538 -3.10 -47.31 10.48
N LYS A 539 -3.13 -48.61 10.84
CA LYS A 539 -2.05 -49.55 10.53
C LYS A 539 -1.98 -49.83 9.02
N VAL A 540 -3.13 -50.10 8.41
CA VAL A 540 -3.23 -50.37 6.96
C VAL A 540 -2.71 -49.19 6.14
N ILE A 541 -3.05 -47.96 6.54
CA ILE A 541 -2.55 -46.75 5.90
C ILE A 541 -1.02 -46.66 6.02
N ALA A 542 -0.45 -46.88 7.22
CA ALA A 542 0.99 -46.84 7.42
C ALA A 542 1.73 -47.89 6.56
N GLU A 543 1.24 -49.13 6.53
CA GLU A 543 1.79 -50.21 5.69
C GLU A 543 1.73 -49.86 4.20
N SER A 544 0.63 -49.24 3.76
CA SER A 544 0.44 -48.79 2.38
C SER A 544 1.43 -47.68 2.00
N VAL A 545 1.63 -46.68 2.87
CA VAL A 545 2.61 -45.59 2.66
C VAL A 545 4.01 -46.17 2.53
N ILE A 546 4.43 -47.06 3.46
CA ILE A 546 5.76 -47.70 3.41
C ILE A 546 5.94 -48.47 2.10
N SER A 547 4.96 -49.29 1.73
CA SER A 547 5.02 -50.12 0.52
C SER A 547 5.13 -49.27 -0.74
N SER A 548 4.38 -48.17 -0.81
CA SER A 548 4.37 -47.25 -1.94
C SER A 548 5.68 -46.45 -2.04
N LEU A 549 6.21 -45.93 -0.93
CA LEU A 549 7.49 -45.21 -0.93
C LEU A 549 8.68 -46.10 -1.28
N LYS A 550 8.60 -47.41 -1.02
CA LYS A 550 9.62 -48.39 -1.42
C LYS A 550 9.46 -48.91 -2.85
N ASN A 551 8.35 -48.61 -3.52
CA ASN A 551 8.09 -49.07 -4.87
C ASN A 551 8.87 -48.24 -5.90
N GLN A 552 9.98 -48.78 -6.40
CA GLN A 552 10.85 -48.11 -7.37
C GLN A 552 10.15 -47.78 -8.70
N SER A 553 9.17 -48.57 -9.12
CA SER A 553 8.37 -48.28 -10.33
C SER A 553 7.53 -47.02 -10.14
N LEU A 554 6.94 -46.84 -8.96
CA LEU A 554 6.20 -45.63 -8.61
C LEU A 554 7.13 -44.41 -8.59
N ILE A 555 8.29 -44.51 -7.93
CA ILE A 555 9.29 -43.42 -7.86
C ILE A 555 9.79 -43.04 -9.26
N THR A 556 10.00 -44.02 -10.15
CA THR A 556 10.39 -43.78 -11.54
C THR A 556 9.34 -42.95 -12.29
N ILE A 557 8.06 -43.21 -12.04
CA ILE A 557 6.96 -42.49 -12.70
C ILE A 557 6.78 -41.09 -12.15
N VAL A 558 6.87 -40.91 -10.82
CA VAL A 558 6.88 -39.57 -10.21
C VAL A 558 8.02 -38.74 -10.81
N ASN A 559 9.22 -39.31 -10.92
CA ASN A 559 10.36 -38.64 -11.55
C ASN A 559 10.12 -38.32 -13.03
N GLY A 560 9.50 -39.23 -13.78
CA GLY A 560 9.15 -38.98 -15.18
C GLY A 560 8.12 -37.86 -15.36
N ILE A 561 7.15 -37.76 -14.44
CA ILE A 561 6.17 -36.65 -14.40
C ILE A 561 6.88 -35.34 -14.06
N PHE A 562 7.71 -35.34 -13.02
CA PHE A 562 8.49 -34.19 -12.60
C PHE A 562 9.37 -33.67 -13.74
N ASP A 563 10.15 -34.54 -14.39
CA ASP A 563 11.06 -34.18 -15.48
C ASP A 563 10.29 -33.50 -16.64
N LYS A 564 9.12 -34.05 -17.02
CA LYS A 564 8.28 -33.51 -18.10
C LYS A 564 7.65 -32.15 -17.76
N ILE A 565 7.14 -31.97 -16.54
CA ILE A 565 6.57 -30.68 -16.12
C ILE A 565 7.68 -29.65 -15.94
N ASN A 566 8.80 -30.03 -15.32
CA ASN A 566 9.92 -29.14 -15.05
C ASN A 566 10.63 -28.71 -16.35
N ALA A 567 10.52 -29.48 -17.44
CA ALA A 567 10.97 -29.05 -18.76
C ALA A 567 10.33 -27.72 -19.21
N LEU A 568 9.10 -27.40 -18.77
CA LEU A 568 8.49 -26.08 -19.03
C LEU A 568 9.32 -24.93 -18.46
N ASN A 569 10.00 -25.13 -17.32
CA ASN A 569 10.85 -24.10 -16.72
C ASN A 569 12.12 -23.80 -17.55
N THR A 570 12.43 -24.62 -18.56
CA THR A 570 13.51 -24.34 -19.52
C THR A 570 13.07 -23.41 -20.65
N ILE A 571 11.76 -23.20 -20.81
CA ILE A 571 11.19 -22.24 -21.77
C ILE A 571 11.13 -20.87 -21.09
N SER A 572 11.99 -19.93 -21.49
CA SER A 572 12.07 -18.60 -20.89
C SER A 572 10.73 -17.87 -20.83
N GLU A 573 9.85 -18.12 -21.79
CA GLU A 573 8.57 -17.46 -21.99
C GLU A 573 7.49 -17.92 -21.00
N ILE A 574 7.68 -19.07 -20.32
CA ILE A 574 6.70 -19.60 -19.36
C ILE A 574 6.43 -18.63 -18.20
N GLN A 575 7.43 -17.83 -17.83
CA GLN A 575 7.35 -16.84 -16.75
C GLN A 575 6.51 -15.61 -17.14
N HIS A 576 6.26 -15.41 -18.43
CA HIS A 576 5.51 -14.28 -18.98
C HIS A 576 4.02 -14.59 -19.15
N VAL A 577 3.65 -15.87 -19.17
CA VAL A 577 2.28 -16.35 -19.39
C VAL A 577 1.28 -15.75 -18.40
N GLN A 578 1.51 -15.92 -17.09
CA GLN A 578 0.56 -15.42 -16.07
C GLN A 578 0.44 -13.88 -16.08
N PRO A 579 1.52 -13.08 -16.07
CA PRO A 579 1.41 -11.63 -16.17
C PRO A 579 0.63 -11.16 -17.40
N VAL A 580 0.86 -11.77 -18.56
CA VAL A 580 0.17 -11.41 -19.81
C VAL A 580 -1.30 -11.80 -19.77
N ILE A 581 -1.64 -13.02 -19.32
CA ILE A 581 -3.05 -13.44 -19.20
C ILE A 581 -3.80 -12.55 -18.21
N ASN A 582 -3.19 -12.24 -17.07
CA ASN A 582 -3.81 -11.34 -16.08
C ASN A 582 -4.03 -9.94 -16.67
N ALA A 583 -3.10 -9.45 -17.48
CA ALA A 583 -3.28 -8.18 -18.17
C ALA A 583 -4.38 -8.24 -19.23
N ILE A 584 -4.41 -9.27 -20.06
CA ILE A 584 -5.48 -9.49 -21.06
C ILE A 584 -6.85 -9.45 -20.37
N ARG A 585 -7.00 -10.20 -19.27
CA ARG A 585 -8.25 -10.23 -18.47
C ARG A 585 -8.57 -8.87 -17.87
N PHE A 586 -7.59 -8.22 -17.25
CA PHE A 586 -7.77 -6.89 -16.65
C PHE A 586 -8.23 -5.86 -17.68
N TYR A 587 -7.58 -5.78 -18.85
CA TYR A 587 -7.94 -4.80 -19.88
C TYR A 587 -9.24 -5.15 -20.59
N ARG A 588 -9.54 -6.43 -20.81
CA ARG A 588 -10.84 -6.86 -21.34
C ARG A 588 -11.98 -6.35 -20.47
N GLU A 589 -11.83 -6.42 -19.15
CA GLU A 589 -12.83 -5.92 -18.20
C GLU A 589 -12.80 -4.39 -18.06
N ALA A 590 -11.62 -3.80 -17.89
CA ALA A 590 -11.48 -2.36 -17.63
C ALA A 590 -11.85 -1.48 -18.84
N THR A 591 -11.82 -2.02 -20.05
CA THR A 591 -12.18 -1.29 -21.29
C THR A 591 -13.58 -1.64 -21.81
N LYS A 592 -14.41 -2.32 -21.00
CA LYS A 592 -15.85 -2.48 -21.28
C LYS A 592 -16.54 -1.13 -21.35
N GLU A 593 -16.18 -0.22 -20.45
CA GLU A 593 -16.48 1.20 -20.58
C GLU A 593 -15.46 1.83 -21.52
N GLN A 594 -15.93 2.47 -22.59
CA GLN A 594 -15.04 3.08 -23.57
C GLN A 594 -14.27 4.23 -22.93
N LEU A 595 -12.95 4.15 -22.97
CA LEU A 595 -12.08 5.27 -22.65
C LEU A 595 -12.22 6.34 -23.74
N SER A 596 -12.12 7.60 -23.36
CA SER A 596 -12.14 8.71 -24.31
C SER A 596 -11.13 9.76 -23.87
N LEU A 597 -10.50 10.39 -24.85
CA LEU A 597 -9.75 11.64 -24.71
C LEU A 597 -10.32 12.71 -25.65
N ASP A 598 -11.60 12.60 -26.04
CA ASP A 598 -12.21 13.50 -27.01
C ASP A 598 -12.28 14.94 -26.50
N SER A 599 -12.48 15.11 -25.19
CA SER A 599 -12.52 16.44 -24.59
C SER A 599 -11.13 17.07 -24.60
N VAL A 600 -10.08 16.27 -24.32
CA VAL A 600 -8.67 16.69 -24.48
C VAL A 600 -8.39 17.08 -25.94
N ALA A 601 -8.76 16.22 -26.90
CA ALA A 601 -8.53 16.45 -28.32
C ALA A 601 -9.26 17.72 -28.83
N LYS A 602 -10.43 18.03 -28.28
CA LYS A 602 -11.23 19.21 -28.62
C LYS A 602 -10.64 20.52 -28.09
N ILE A 603 -10.09 20.53 -26.88
CA ILE A 603 -9.55 21.77 -26.27
C ILE A 603 -8.14 22.08 -26.74
N LEU A 604 -7.33 21.06 -27.05
CA LEU A 604 -5.90 21.22 -27.32
C LEU A 604 -5.59 22.18 -28.48
N PRO A 605 -6.31 22.18 -29.63
CA PRO A 605 -6.06 23.15 -30.70
C PRO A 605 -6.24 24.61 -30.25
N ASN A 606 -7.23 24.88 -29.39
CA ASN A 606 -7.49 26.22 -28.89
C ASN A 606 -6.42 26.64 -27.87
N VAL A 607 -6.04 25.74 -26.95
CA VAL A 607 -4.92 25.97 -26.02
C VAL A 607 -3.65 26.31 -26.80
N LYS A 608 -3.31 25.50 -27.82
CA LYS A 608 -2.15 25.74 -28.68
C LYS A 608 -2.18 27.11 -29.37
N LYS A 609 -3.33 27.49 -29.91
CA LYS A 609 -3.53 28.77 -30.60
C LYS A 609 -3.35 29.95 -29.65
N GLU A 610 -4.02 29.93 -28.49
CA GLU A 610 -3.91 31.03 -27.52
C GLU A 610 -2.54 31.06 -26.85
N LEU A 611 -1.92 29.91 -26.58
CA LEU A 611 -0.56 29.85 -26.05
C LEU A 611 0.48 30.43 -27.02
N THR A 612 0.28 30.23 -28.33
CA THR A 612 1.12 30.85 -29.38
C THR A 612 0.96 32.38 -29.37
N LYS A 613 -0.28 32.87 -29.29
CA LYS A 613 -0.54 34.32 -29.17
C LYS A 613 0.06 34.90 -27.90
N PHE A 614 -0.07 34.19 -26.78
CA PHE A 614 0.50 34.60 -25.50
C PHE A 614 2.03 34.66 -25.57
N THR A 615 2.65 33.63 -26.13
CA THR A 615 4.12 33.59 -26.36
C THR A 615 4.57 34.77 -27.22
N LYS A 616 3.82 35.09 -28.29
CA LYS A 616 4.10 36.25 -29.14
C LYS A 616 3.94 37.56 -28.38
N PHE A 617 2.86 37.72 -27.62
CA PHE A 617 2.60 38.90 -26.80
C PHE A 617 3.74 39.17 -25.80
N VAL A 618 4.17 38.15 -25.04
CA VAL A 618 5.26 38.30 -24.08
C VAL A 618 6.56 38.69 -24.78
N ASN A 619 6.85 38.10 -25.95
CA ASN A 619 8.03 38.45 -26.74
C ASN A 619 7.97 39.88 -27.33
N GLU A 620 6.79 40.38 -27.70
CA GLU A 620 6.62 41.75 -28.20
C GLU A 620 6.80 42.80 -27.10
N LYS A 621 6.33 42.52 -25.88
CA LYS A 621 6.49 43.42 -24.73
C LYS A 621 7.95 43.62 -24.30
N LYS A 622 8.86 42.72 -24.68
CA LYS A 622 10.32 42.90 -24.53
C LYS A 622 10.88 44.12 -25.27
N LYS A 623 10.16 44.66 -26.27
CA LYS A 623 10.68 45.68 -27.20
C LYS A 623 10.23 47.10 -26.91
N ARG A 624 9.57 47.39 -25.78
CA ARG A 624 9.25 48.79 -25.44
C ARG A 624 10.52 49.52 -25.00
N ALA A 625 11.06 50.33 -25.91
CA ALA A 625 12.12 51.30 -25.63
C ALA A 625 11.63 52.52 -24.82
N ASN A 626 10.31 52.73 -24.72
CA ASN A 626 9.70 53.94 -24.13
C ASN A 626 8.97 53.62 -22.82
N VAL A 627 9.70 53.18 -21.80
CA VAL A 627 9.17 53.30 -20.43
C VAL A 627 9.23 54.78 -20.10
N THR A 628 8.07 55.41 -19.91
CA THR A 628 7.95 56.85 -19.68
C THR A 628 8.48 57.31 -18.33
N ASP A 629 8.96 56.39 -17.47
CA ASP A 629 9.51 56.74 -16.15
C ASP A 629 10.51 55.69 -15.63
N PRO A 630 11.73 55.59 -16.22
CA PRO A 630 12.76 54.68 -15.73
C PRO A 630 13.22 55.01 -14.31
N ASP A 631 13.11 56.27 -13.86
CA ASP A 631 13.62 56.75 -12.58
C ASP A 631 12.88 56.14 -11.38
N VAL A 632 11.54 56.06 -11.43
CA VAL A 632 10.72 55.45 -10.35
C VAL A 632 11.03 53.96 -10.16
N LEU A 633 11.22 53.23 -11.27
CA LEU A 633 11.56 51.81 -11.21
C LEU A 633 13.02 51.58 -10.80
N GLU A 634 13.93 52.50 -11.15
CA GLU A 634 15.34 52.43 -10.79
C GLU A 634 15.55 52.65 -9.28
N GLU A 635 14.84 53.59 -8.65
CA GLU A 635 14.85 53.79 -7.20
C GLU A 635 14.42 52.52 -6.42
N LEU A 636 13.52 51.71 -7.01
CA LEU A 636 13.05 50.46 -6.41
C LEU A 636 14.06 49.30 -6.54
N LYS A 637 15.19 49.45 -7.25
CA LYS A 637 16.18 48.37 -7.52
C LYS A 637 16.75 47.76 -6.24
N THR A 638 17.18 48.60 -5.30
CA THR A 638 17.76 48.17 -4.03
C THR A 638 16.69 47.49 -3.17
N THR A 639 15.49 48.06 -3.17
CA THR A 639 14.32 47.59 -2.42
C THR A 639 13.84 46.21 -2.90
N VAL A 640 13.69 45.99 -4.21
CA VAL A 640 13.26 44.70 -4.78
C VAL A 640 14.30 43.59 -4.50
N THR A 641 15.59 43.89 -4.60
CA THR A 641 16.66 42.91 -4.34
C THR A 641 16.67 42.46 -2.88
N GLN A 642 16.58 43.41 -1.95
CA GLN A 642 16.52 43.14 -0.50
C GLN A 642 15.22 42.41 -0.10
N LEU A 643 14.12 42.66 -0.80
CA LEU A 643 12.81 42.07 -0.51
C LEU A 643 12.54 40.74 -1.25
N SER A 644 13.49 40.24 -2.05
CA SER A 644 13.36 38.93 -2.72
C SER A 644 13.19 37.74 -1.75
N VAL A 645 13.50 37.94 -0.47
CA VAL A 645 13.26 37.01 0.65
C VAL A 645 11.81 37.07 1.14
N LEU A 646 11.13 38.21 0.99
CA LEU A 646 9.76 38.42 1.46
C LEU A 646 8.78 37.50 0.73
N GLY A 647 8.88 37.35 -0.59
CA GLY A 647 7.97 36.51 -1.37
C GLY A 647 7.88 35.06 -0.85
N PRO A 648 9.00 34.32 -0.77
CA PRO A 648 9.02 32.99 -0.18
C PRO A 648 8.57 32.92 1.28
N ALA A 649 8.97 33.90 2.11
CA ALA A 649 8.57 33.95 3.52
C ALA A 649 7.05 34.14 3.67
N THR A 650 6.47 35.10 2.94
CA THR A 650 5.03 35.34 2.89
C THR A 650 4.30 34.13 2.35
N ARG A 651 4.81 33.44 1.31
CA ARG A 651 4.22 32.20 0.82
C ARG A 651 4.18 31.12 1.89
N GLY A 652 5.25 30.95 2.65
CA GLY A 652 5.32 30.01 3.75
C GLY A 652 4.23 30.28 4.80
N ILE A 653 4.15 31.53 5.27
CA ILE A 653 3.16 31.96 6.29
C ILE A 653 1.73 31.86 5.73
N PHE A 654 1.52 32.28 4.48
CA PHE A 654 0.21 32.20 3.80
C PHE A 654 -0.26 30.75 3.68
N ASN A 655 0.61 29.83 3.23
CA ASN A 655 0.29 28.40 3.14
C ASN A 655 0.00 27.80 4.52
N MET A 656 0.73 28.20 5.57
CA MET A 656 0.43 27.81 6.95
C MET A 656 -0.94 28.30 7.39
N ASN A 657 -1.27 29.57 7.12
CA ASN A 657 -2.59 30.14 7.46
C ASN A 657 -3.72 29.41 6.71
N MET A 658 -3.53 29.13 5.41
CA MET A 658 -4.48 28.34 4.63
C MET A 658 -4.66 26.92 5.18
N ALA A 659 -3.57 26.24 5.53
CA ALA A 659 -3.61 24.91 6.12
C ALA A 659 -4.37 24.89 7.46
N LEU A 660 -4.22 25.94 8.29
CA LEU A 660 -4.99 26.11 9.53
C LEU A 660 -6.49 26.32 9.29
N GLN A 661 -6.86 26.95 8.17
CA GLN A 661 -8.26 27.17 7.77
C GLN A 661 -8.89 25.97 7.07
N MET A 662 -8.09 25.08 6.48
CA MET A 662 -8.59 23.87 5.86
C MET A 662 -9.23 22.98 6.92
N LYS A 663 -10.56 22.85 6.85
CA LYS A 663 -11.29 21.75 7.52
C LYS A 663 -10.94 20.45 6.81
N VAL A 664 -9.73 19.93 7.02
CA VAL A 664 -9.36 18.61 6.49
C VAL A 664 -10.26 17.59 7.17
N ASN A 665 -11.10 16.93 6.38
CA ASN A 665 -11.81 15.77 6.85
C ASN A 665 -10.80 14.62 7.01
N VAL A 666 -10.23 14.50 8.20
CA VAL A 666 -9.18 13.52 8.55
C VAL A 666 -9.61 12.07 8.23
N SER A 667 -10.91 11.80 8.04
CA SER A 667 -11.39 10.49 7.57
C SER A 667 -10.77 10.05 6.23
N THR A 668 -10.52 10.98 5.30
CA THR A 668 -9.86 10.66 4.01
C THR A 668 -8.37 10.37 4.12
N VAL A 669 -7.71 10.80 5.21
CA VAL A 669 -6.28 10.53 5.46
C VAL A 669 -6.07 9.11 6.00
N LYS A 670 -7.05 8.53 6.71
CA LYS A 670 -6.97 7.13 7.20
C LYS A 670 -6.74 6.11 6.07
N ASP A 671 -7.24 6.39 4.87
CA ASP A 671 -7.08 5.50 3.71
C ASP A 671 -5.65 5.50 3.13
N LEU A 672 -4.79 6.45 3.51
CA LEU A 672 -3.38 6.47 3.09
C LEU A 672 -2.52 5.47 3.87
N SER A 673 -2.98 4.96 5.02
CA SER A 673 -2.24 3.97 5.82
C SER A 673 -1.87 2.73 5.01
N GLY A 674 -2.72 2.31 4.08
CA GLY A 674 -2.44 1.20 3.15
C GLY A 674 -1.31 1.51 2.17
N VAL A 675 -1.29 2.72 1.60
CA VAL A 675 -0.25 3.18 0.67
C VAL A 675 1.11 3.29 1.38
N VAL A 676 1.12 3.82 2.60
CA VAL A 676 2.34 3.92 3.42
C VAL A 676 2.90 2.52 3.71
N LYS A 677 2.06 1.56 4.11
CA LYS A 677 2.48 0.16 4.34
C LYS A 677 3.04 -0.50 3.08
N ASP A 678 2.39 -0.31 1.93
CA ASP A 678 2.85 -0.86 0.65
C ASP A 678 4.21 -0.30 0.21
N GLU A 679 4.49 0.98 0.49
CA GLU A 679 5.81 1.58 0.23
C GLU A 679 6.86 1.19 1.29
N MET A 680 6.49 1.12 2.57
CA MET A 680 7.38 0.63 3.64
C MET A 680 7.88 -0.79 3.36
N ALA A 681 7.03 -1.66 2.79
CA ALA A 681 7.43 -3.03 2.41
C ALA A 681 8.51 -3.09 1.31
N LYS A 682 8.72 -2.00 0.56
CA LYS A 682 9.72 -1.94 -0.53
C LYS A 682 11.08 -1.44 -0.06
N VAL A 683 11.17 -0.88 1.14
CA VAL A 683 12.39 -0.22 1.65
C VAL A 683 12.85 -0.92 2.93
N LYS A 684 14.15 -1.15 3.04
CA LYS A 684 14.75 -1.67 4.26
C LYS A 684 14.98 -0.49 5.21
N LEU A 685 13.97 -0.20 6.03
CA LEU A 685 14.01 0.86 7.04
C LEU A 685 14.82 0.39 8.25
N ASP A 686 15.55 1.32 8.87
CA ASP A 686 16.09 1.07 10.20
C ASP A 686 14.98 1.20 11.28
N PRO A 687 15.23 0.76 12.52
CA PRO A 687 14.21 0.77 13.57
C PRO A 687 13.69 2.16 13.93
N GLU A 688 14.52 3.21 13.89
CA GLU A 688 14.11 4.59 14.21
C GLU A 688 13.23 5.18 13.09
N GLU A 689 13.58 4.89 11.83
CA GLU A 689 12.78 5.24 10.66
C GLU A 689 11.42 4.51 10.68
N SER A 690 11.40 3.23 11.07
CA SER A 690 10.17 2.45 11.20
C SER A 690 9.24 3.00 12.28
N GLU A 691 9.75 3.33 13.48
CA GLU A 691 8.95 3.92 14.56
C GLU A 691 8.40 5.30 14.17
N SER A 692 9.20 6.11 13.48
CA SER A 692 8.78 7.45 13.02
C SER A 692 7.65 7.38 11.99
N LEU A 693 7.65 6.35 11.14
CA LEU A 693 6.64 6.13 10.11
C LEU A 693 5.37 5.45 10.65
N ASP A 694 5.48 4.59 11.67
CA ASP A 694 4.33 4.01 12.38
C ASP A 694 3.46 5.08 13.07
N TRP A 695 4.02 6.24 13.41
CA TRP A 695 3.25 7.38 13.94
C TRP A 695 2.39 8.07 12.86
N ILE A 696 2.74 7.93 11.58
CA ILE A 696 2.05 8.56 10.44
C ILE A 696 0.87 7.70 9.95
N GLY A 697 0.96 6.37 10.10
CA GLY A 697 -0.09 5.42 9.74
C GLY A 697 -1.21 5.32 10.77
#